data_AF-A0A9Q8WHP0-F1
#
_entry.id   AF-A0A9Q8WHP0-F1
#
_cell.length_a   1.000
_cell.length_b   1.000
_cell.length_c   1.000
_cell.angle_alpha   90.00
_cell.angle_beta   90.00
_cell.angle_gamma   90.00
#
_symmetry.space_group_name_H-M   'P 1'
#
loop_
_entity.id
_entity.type
_entity.pdbx_description
1 polymer ?
#
loop_
_entity_poly.entity_id
_entity_poly.type
_entity_poly.pdbx_seq_one_letter_code
_entity_poly.pdbx_strand_id
1 'polypeptide(L)'
;MASLRLPLPRQLRLAAPRSRIAARQTPASSWVCNSCVSSSASSSRIPRVRTFSAFAALQNATSAKIGSVDPSLEPLQRPESFIPRHIGPDVTDAEAMLKALDPPAKSIDEFIAQVVPPDVISERKTFGAWDNEGPLDESKDRNGNRALRLALQTREQHIRREKATSNVCTAQALLANMAALFAVYHGPEGLKEIASRLVRLARGVQAVAEASGLETEQSGASPDGKVLFDTVVIKASDRSQKILAEAKKAGLGFRDFGNGDIGISVNEHVTEEVFKSIAAVLGSATGTQTAEVANKAYGALTQDITELLPATLRRQSAYLTHPVFNTHRSETEILRYIHYLQSKDLSLVHSMIPLGSCTMKLNGATEMALITLPGFSTIHPHTPASELPGYTALIESLSDQLKGITSMDAVSLQPNSGAQGEFAGLQAIRKHLLSQPGGQKRDICLIPVSAHGTNPASAAMAGMRVVPIKCDQKTGNLDIEDLEAKCKKHAEELGAFMVTYPSTYGVYEPAVKKACELVHKYGGQVYMDGANMNAQIGIASPGEIGADVCHLNLHKTFCIPHGGGGPGVGPICVKEHLAPFLPGLAHDADQAMVSSAPFGSAGILPISWAYNALMGNDGLRLATKTAILNANYILARLKPHYKILYTNENGRCAHEFILDARPFIATAGVEAIDIAKRLQDYGFHAPTMSFPVANTLMIEPTESESKEELDRFVDALISIREEIREVEEGKQPREGNVLRMAPHPQMDVILGDGEGKWDRPYSREKAAYPLPHLKEKKFWPSVARVDDTYGDTHLFCTCPPVEDTTAE
;
A
#
# COMPACT_ATOMS: atom_id res chain seq x y z
N MET A 1 56.11 5.09 6.07
CA MET A 1 57.14 5.09 7.15
C MET A 1 56.44 5.18 8.51
N ALA A 2 57.16 4.85 9.60
CA ALA A 2 56.88 5.00 11.04
C ALA A 2 55.47 5.45 11.52
N SER A 3 54.74 4.77 12.42
CA SER A 3 55.02 3.96 13.63
C SER A 3 55.27 4.75 14.94
N LEU A 4 54.35 4.60 15.91
CA LEU A 4 54.45 4.70 17.39
C LEU A 4 52.99 4.60 17.91
N ARG A 5 52.50 3.68 18.77
CA ARG A 5 52.95 2.88 19.94
C ARG A 5 52.98 3.59 21.30
N LEU A 6 51.82 3.52 22.00
CA LEU A 6 51.67 3.25 23.46
C LEU A 6 52.16 4.35 24.45
N PRO A 7 51.86 4.30 25.78
CA PRO A 7 51.27 3.20 26.57
C PRO A 7 50.10 3.53 27.54
N LEU A 8 49.56 2.46 28.14
CA LEU A 8 48.69 2.42 29.33
C LEU A 8 49.55 2.19 30.59
N PRO A 9 49.15 2.61 31.82
CA PRO A 9 49.03 1.59 32.89
C PRO A 9 48.05 1.87 34.07
N ARG A 10 47.46 0.77 34.60
CA ARG A 10 47.21 0.42 36.04
C ARG A 10 46.35 1.36 36.94
N GLN A 11 45.17 0.92 37.43
CA GLN A 11 44.87 -0.03 38.54
C GLN A 11 44.81 0.59 39.96
N LEU A 12 43.68 0.39 40.67
CA LEU A 12 43.48 0.08 42.12
C LEU A 12 41.95 0.13 42.39
N ARG A 13 41.24 -0.98 42.66
CA ARG A 13 41.06 -1.79 43.89
C ARG A 13 39.93 -1.33 44.85
N LEU A 14 38.87 -2.16 44.88
CA LEU A 14 38.15 -2.70 46.06
C LEU A 14 37.63 -1.75 47.16
N ALA A 15 36.29 -1.68 47.29
CA ALA A 15 35.62 -1.85 48.59
C ALA A 15 34.12 -2.26 48.46
N ALA A 16 33.77 -3.35 49.13
CA ALA A 16 32.45 -3.75 49.62
C ALA A 16 32.69 -4.26 51.07
N PRO A 17 31.71 -4.67 51.94
CA PRO A 17 30.34 -5.10 51.62
C PRO A 17 29.26 -4.85 52.74
N ARG A 18 28.11 -5.56 52.66
CA ARG A 18 27.19 -6.00 53.75
C ARG A 18 26.22 -4.95 54.37
N SER A 19 25.03 -5.31 54.89
CA SER A 19 24.19 -6.53 54.71
C SER A 19 22.82 -6.51 55.46
N ARG A 20 21.76 -7.09 54.84
CA ARG A 20 20.55 -7.71 55.46
C ARG A 20 19.66 -6.74 56.30
N ILE A 21 18.45 -7.04 56.79
CA ILE A 21 17.63 -8.24 57.11
C ILE A 21 16.15 -7.90 56.69
N ALA A 22 15.37 -8.72 55.94
CA ALA A 22 14.41 -9.78 56.38
C ALA A 22 13.30 -9.33 57.39
N ALA A 23 12.04 -9.84 57.43
CA ALA A 23 11.26 -10.81 56.62
C ALA A 23 9.75 -10.79 57.01
N ARG A 24 8.91 -11.68 56.39
CA ARG A 24 7.59 -12.22 56.88
C ARG A 24 6.35 -11.28 56.85
N GLN A 25 5.06 -11.73 56.78
CA GLN A 25 4.43 -13.02 56.37
C GLN A 25 2.90 -12.89 56.09
N THR A 26 2.43 -13.36 54.91
CA THR A 26 1.13 -14.08 54.68
C THR A 26 -0.21 -13.31 54.98
N PRO A 27 -1.45 -13.87 54.85
CA PRO A 27 -2.38 -13.41 53.81
C PRO A 27 -3.83 -13.09 54.28
N ALA A 28 -4.73 -12.71 53.35
CA ALA A 28 -6.17 -12.55 53.60
C ALA A 28 -7.05 -13.07 52.44
N SER A 29 -8.32 -13.37 52.75
CA SER A 29 -9.21 -14.25 51.98
C SER A 29 -10.08 -13.60 50.90
N SER A 30 -10.43 -14.44 49.92
CA SER A 30 -11.56 -14.33 48.99
C SER A 30 -12.87 -13.77 49.56
N TRP A 31 -13.67 -13.14 48.68
CA TRP A 31 -15.13 -13.10 48.78
C TRP A 31 -15.78 -13.41 47.44
N VAL A 32 -16.88 -14.17 47.47
CA VAL A 32 -17.80 -14.41 46.36
C VAL A 32 -19.20 -14.05 46.87
N CYS A 33 -20.01 -13.38 46.05
CA CYS A 33 -21.43 -13.23 46.28
C CYS A 33 -22.18 -13.53 44.97
N ASN A 34 -23.41 -14.02 45.08
CA ASN A 34 -24.14 -14.66 43.98
C ASN A 34 -25.65 -14.38 44.12
N SER A 35 -26.38 -14.38 42.99
CA SER A 35 -27.84 -14.15 42.91
C SER A 35 -28.29 -12.71 43.27
N CYS A 36 -29.42 -12.17 42.78
CA CYS A 36 -30.45 -12.66 41.86
C CYS A 36 -31.22 -11.47 41.24
N VAL A 37 -32.01 -11.66 40.17
CA VAL A 37 -33.42 -11.20 40.01
C VAL A 37 -34.01 -11.58 38.63
N SER A 38 -35.33 -11.65 38.58
CA SER A 38 -36.23 -12.33 37.62
C SER A 38 -36.35 -11.81 36.18
N SER A 39 -36.78 -12.73 35.32
CA SER A 39 -37.40 -12.54 33.99
C SER A 39 -38.76 -11.82 33.99
N SER A 40 -39.11 -11.18 32.87
CA SER A 40 -40.50 -11.02 32.38
C SER A 40 -40.51 -10.92 30.83
N ALA A 41 -41.66 -11.10 30.18
CA ALA A 41 -41.74 -11.24 28.71
C ALA A 41 -43.05 -10.71 28.07
N SER A 42 -42.96 -10.28 26.80
CA SER A 42 -44.05 -9.80 25.92
C SER A 42 -44.70 -8.47 26.36
N SER A 43 -45.23 -7.61 25.47
CA SER A 43 -45.91 -7.89 24.19
C SER A 43 -45.76 -6.76 23.15
N SER A 44 -46.23 -7.00 21.92
CA SER A 44 -46.02 -6.15 20.74
C SER A 44 -47.24 -5.32 20.34
N ARG A 45 -47.02 -4.10 19.81
CA ARG A 45 -47.95 -3.40 18.90
C ARG A 45 -47.19 -2.61 17.83
N ILE A 46 -47.66 -2.71 16.58
CA ILE A 46 -47.12 -2.03 15.39
C ILE A 46 -48.26 -1.28 14.69
N PRO A 47 -48.13 0.03 14.42
CA PRO A 47 -48.90 0.74 13.40
C PRO A 47 -48.30 0.50 12.00
N ARG A 48 -49.12 0.38 10.96
CA ARG A 48 -48.69 -0.06 9.61
C ARG A 48 -48.09 1.07 8.76
N VAL A 49 -46.96 0.79 8.12
CA VAL A 49 -46.48 1.50 6.93
C VAL A 49 -47.36 1.17 5.72
N ARG A 50 -47.48 2.08 4.75
CA ARG A 50 -48.08 1.81 3.43
C ARG A 50 -47.04 1.88 2.31
N THR A 51 -46.81 0.72 1.68
CA THR A 51 -46.51 0.51 0.25
C THR A 51 -45.39 1.35 -0.40
N PHE A 52 -44.23 0.71 -0.62
CA PHE A 52 -43.29 1.03 -1.71
C PHE A 52 -43.21 -0.15 -2.69
N SER A 53 -42.95 0.12 -3.98
CA SER A 53 -42.83 -0.91 -5.03
C SER A 53 -41.51 -0.78 -5.80
N ALA A 54 -40.43 -1.30 -5.21
CA ALA A 54 -39.14 -1.56 -5.87
C ALA A 54 -38.30 -2.53 -5.01
N PHE A 55 -38.15 -2.23 -3.72
CA PHE A 55 -37.24 -2.90 -2.78
C PHE A 55 -37.54 -4.38 -2.46
N ALA A 56 -38.72 -4.90 -2.80
CA ALA A 56 -39.11 -6.27 -2.43
C ALA A 56 -38.49 -7.37 -3.31
N ALA A 57 -37.77 -7.02 -4.38
CA ALA A 57 -37.28 -7.99 -5.37
C ALA A 57 -35.99 -8.73 -4.96
N LEU A 58 -35.07 -8.11 -4.22
CA LEU A 58 -33.77 -8.74 -3.88
C LEU A 58 -33.85 -9.71 -2.70
N GLN A 59 -34.74 -9.51 -1.73
CA GLN A 59 -34.72 -10.25 -0.46
C GLN A 59 -35.10 -11.75 -0.53
N ASN A 60 -35.49 -12.28 -1.69
CA ASN A 60 -36.06 -13.64 -1.84
C ASN A 60 -35.21 -14.58 -2.73
N ALA A 61 -33.88 -14.42 -2.78
CA ALA A 61 -33.03 -15.11 -3.76
C ALA A 61 -31.81 -15.91 -3.23
N THR A 62 -31.70 -16.25 -1.94
CA THR A 62 -30.80 -17.35 -1.49
C THR A 62 -31.34 -18.08 -0.26
N SER A 63 -31.47 -19.40 -0.34
CA SER A 63 -31.76 -20.30 0.80
C SER A 63 -31.23 -21.72 0.56
N ALA A 64 -29.99 -21.83 0.06
CA ALA A 64 -29.26 -23.10 0.06
C ALA A 64 -28.77 -23.41 1.49
N LYS A 65 -28.98 -24.65 1.96
CA LYS A 65 -28.43 -25.10 3.24
C LYS A 65 -26.93 -25.34 3.12
N ILE A 66 -26.14 -24.31 3.36
CA ILE A 66 -24.70 -24.46 3.63
C ILE A 66 -24.55 -25.19 4.97
N GLY A 67 -23.52 -26.02 5.11
CA GLY A 67 -23.14 -26.62 6.40
C GLY A 67 -22.72 -25.56 7.43
N SER A 68 -22.33 -25.96 8.64
CA SER A 68 -21.84 -25.04 9.66
C SER A 68 -20.59 -24.30 9.19
N VAL A 69 -20.78 -23.07 8.70
CA VAL A 69 -19.69 -22.16 8.31
C VAL A 69 -19.02 -21.62 9.57
N ASP A 70 -17.73 -21.38 9.50
CA ASP A 70 -16.97 -20.72 10.57
C ASP A 70 -17.62 -19.36 10.91
N PRO A 71 -17.95 -19.06 12.18
CA PRO A 71 -18.57 -17.79 12.57
C PRO A 71 -17.77 -16.55 12.16
N SER A 72 -16.45 -16.65 11.99
CA SER A 72 -15.62 -15.55 11.47
C SER A 72 -15.97 -15.14 10.04
N LEU A 73 -16.60 -16.03 9.27
CA LEU A 73 -17.03 -15.82 7.89
C LEU A 73 -18.52 -15.45 7.76
N GLU A 74 -19.28 -15.39 8.86
CA GLU A 74 -20.69 -14.94 8.84
C GLU A 74 -20.86 -13.54 8.19
N PRO A 75 -19.96 -12.55 8.36
CA PRO A 75 -20.07 -11.26 7.69
C PRO A 75 -20.10 -11.36 6.16
N LEU A 76 -19.47 -12.38 5.56
CA LEU A 76 -19.47 -12.60 4.11
C LEU A 76 -20.85 -13.06 3.57
N GLN A 77 -21.75 -13.50 4.45
CA GLN A 77 -23.07 -14.03 4.07
C GLN A 77 -24.16 -12.95 4.01
N ARG A 78 -23.80 -11.67 4.23
CA ARG A 78 -24.77 -10.56 4.37
C ARG A 78 -24.42 -9.35 3.47
N PRO A 79 -24.26 -9.52 2.14
CA PRO A 79 -23.84 -8.46 1.21
C PRO A 79 -24.77 -7.24 1.21
N GLU A 80 -26.08 -7.45 1.39
CA GLU A 80 -27.10 -6.41 1.60
C GLU A 80 -26.69 -5.37 2.66
N SER A 81 -25.95 -5.81 3.68
CA SER A 81 -25.49 -4.98 4.81
C SER A 81 -24.09 -4.40 4.63
N PHE A 82 -23.41 -4.68 3.51
CA PHE A 82 -22.02 -4.32 3.24
C PHE A 82 -21.90 -3.05 2.39
N ILE A 83 -22.74 -2.93 1.36
CA ILE A 83 -22.77 -1.77 0.45
C ILE A 83 -22.97 -0.45 1.21
N PRO A 84 -23.91 -0.32 2.19
CA PRO A 84 -24.08 0.93 2.94
C PRO A 84 -22.97 1.22 3.97
N ARG A 85 -21.88 0.44 4.00
CA ARG A 85 -20.68 0.72 4.81
C ARG A 85 -19.54 1.30 3.98
N HIS A 86 -19.56 1.10 2.66
CA HIS A 86 -18.49 1.54 1.74
C HIS A 86 -18.84 2.82 0.97
N ILE A 87 -20.09 3.27 1.07
CA ILE A 87 -20.63 4.47 0.42
C ILE A 87 -21.06 5.41 1.53
N GLY A 88 -20.37 6.55 1.65
CA GLY A 88 -20.47 7.46 2.79
C GLY A 88 -21.73 8.32 2.84
N PRO A 89 -22.16 8.97 1.73
CA PRO A 89 -23.41 9.72 1.68
C PRO A 89 -24.59 8.76 1.62
N ASP A 90 -25.62 9.02 2.44
CA ASP A 90 -26.89 8.29 2.32
C ASP A 90 -27.72 8.76 1.10
N VAL A 91 -28.88 8.13 0.87
CA VAL A 91 -29.76 8.49 -0.27
C VAL A 91 -30.27 9.93 -0.18
N THR A 92 -30.51 10.43 1.03
CA THR A 92 -30.96 11.80 1.33
C THR A 92 -29.86 12.81 1.04
N ASP A 93 -28.64 12.50 1.45
CA ASP A 93 -27.44 13.29 1.17
C ASP A 93 -27.15 13.35 -0.33
N ALA A 94 -27.13 12.21 -1.01
CA ALA A 94 -26.92 12.14 -2.46
C ALA A 94 -27.99 12.96 -3.23
N GLU A 95 -29.25 12.87 -2.81
CA GLU A 95 -30.33 13.72 -3.32
C GLU A 95 -30.10 15.22 -3.06
N ALA A 96 -29.56 15.62 -1.91
CA ALA A 96 -29.22 17.00 -1.60
C ALA A 96 -28.02 17.50 -2.42
N MET A 97 -27.01 16.66 -2.62
CA MET A 97 -25.81 16.94 -3.41
C MET A 97 -26.16 17.16 -4.88
N LEU A 98 -27.00 16.31 -5.48
CA LEU A 98 -27.48 16.45 -6.86
C LEU A 98 -28.21 17.77 -7.12
N LYS A 99 -28.93 18.28 -6.10
CA LYS A 99 -29.63 19.59 -6.13
C LYS A 99 -28.68 20.79 -5.95
N ALA A 100 -27.52 20.57 -5.34
CA ALA A 100 -26.48 21.58 -5.11
C ALA A 100 -25.42 21.66 -6.22
N LEU A 101 -25.44 20.73 -7.19
CA LEU A 101 -24.61 20.78 -8.38
C LEU A 101 -24.94 22.01 -9.25
N ASP A 102 -23.94 22.50 -10.00
CA ASP A 102 -24.12 23.54 -11.02
C ASP A 102 -23.74 22.99 -12.42
N PRO A 103 -24.70 22.75 -13.33
CA PRO A 103 -26.16 22.86 -13.13
C PRO A 103 -26.72 21.75 -12.20
N PRO A 104 -27.92 21.90 -11.62
CA PRO A 104 -28.54 20.84 -10.82
C PRO A 104 -28.97 19.63 -11.66
N ALA A 105 -29.00 18.44 -11.06
CA ALA A 105 -29.48 17.20 -11.67
C ALA A 105 -30.63 16.57 -10.88
N LYS A 106 -31.55 15.87 -11.55
CA LYS A 106 -32.73 15.22 -10.92
C LYS A 106 -32.43 13.81 -10.42
N SER A 107 -31.43 13.15 -10.99
CA SER A 107 -30.98 11.81 -10.60
C SER A 107 -29.49 11.64 -10.85
N ILE A 108 -28.90 10.63 -10.20
CA ILE A 108 -27.49 10.28 -10.38
C ILE A 108 -27.20 9.77 -11.80
N ASP A 109 -28.18 9.16 -12.47
CA ASP A 109 -28.04 8.70 -13.86
C ASP A 109 -28.09 9.85 -14.87
N GLU A 110 -28.98 10.84 -14.66
CA GLU A 110 -29.01 12.07 -15.47
C GLU A 110 -27.71 12.85 -15.31
N PHE A 111 -27.19 12.93 -14.08
CA PHE A 111 -25.90 13.55 -13.78
C PHE A 111 -24.73 12.83 -14.49
N ILE A 112 -24.64 11.50 -14.39
CA ILE A 112 -23.55 10.74 -15.03
C ILE A 112 -23.55 10.90 -16.55
N ALA A 113 -24.73 11.00 -17.19
CA ALA A 113 -24.84 11.29 -18.62
C ALA A 113 -24.38 12.72 -19.01
N GLN A 114 -24.24 13.66 -18.06
CA GLN A 114 -23.61 14.97 -18.28
C GLN A 114 -22.08 14.94 -18.11
N VAL A 115 -21.55 13.90 -17.46
CA VAL A 115 -20.12 13.76 -17.14
C VAL A 115 -19.40 12.93 -18.20
N VAL A 116 -19.99 11.79 -18.60
CA VAL A 116 -19.35 10.73 -19.37
C VAL A 116 -19.69 10.84 -20.87
N PRO A 117 -18.70 10.79 -21.79
CA PRO A 117 -18.95 10.78 -23.23
C PRO A 117 -19.86 9.60 -23.65
N PRO A 118 -20.95 9.82 -24.41
CA PRO A 118 -21.92 8.76 -24.72
C PRO A 118 -21.35 7.54 -25.45
N ASP A 119 -20.28 7.71 -26.21
CA ASP A 119 -19.62 6.64 -26.98
C ASP A 119 -18.81 5.67 -26.11
N VAL A 120 -18.40 6.07 -24.89
CA VAL A 120 -17.71 5.19 -23.93
C VAL A 120 -18.66 4.52 -22.93
N ILE A 121 -19.95 4.87 -22.93
CA ILE A 121 -20.91 4.31 -21.97
C ILE A 121 -21.09 2.82 -22.24
N SER A 122 -20.64 2.01 -21.30
CA SER A 122 -20.82 0.57 -21.29
C SER A 122 -22.21 0.20 -20.77
N GLU A 123 -22.88 -0.74 -21.44
CA GLU A 123 -24.00 -1.49 -20.85
C GLU A 123 -23.50 -2.41 -19.71
N ARG A 124 -22.17 -2.57 -19.59
CA ARG A 124 -21.41 -3.25 -18.54
C ARG A 124 -20.56 -2.26 -17.69
N LYS A 125 -19.28 -2.58 -17.46
CA LYS A 125 -18.65 -2.69 -16.11
C LYS A 125 -17.08 -2.85 -16.24
N THR A 126 -16.13 -2.37 -15.38
CA THR A 126 -16.18 -1.83 -13.98
C THR A 126 -14.91 -0.91 -13.42
N PHE A 127 -14.70 -0.40 -12.12
CA PHE A 127 -13.98 0.91 -11.59
C PHE A 127 -12.54 0.64 -10.92
N GLY A 128 -11.82 1.72 -10.47
CA GLY A 128 -10.57 2.04 -9.64
C GLY A 128 -9.11 2.07 -10.22
N ALA A 129 -8.04 2.78 -9.74
CA ALA A 129 -7.74 3.78 -8.64
C ALA A 129 -6.19 4.09 -8.40
N TRP A 130 -5.71 5.20 -7.76
CA TRP A 130 -4.26 5.73 -7.76
C TRP A 130 -3.41 5.89 -6.40
N ASP A 131 -2.15 6.45 -6.33
CA ASP A 131 -1.07 6.25 -5.25
C ASP A 131 -0.10 7.42 -4.85
N ASN A 132 0.75 7.27 -3.78
CA ASN A 132 2.26 7.42 -3.77
C ASN A 132 3.00 7.32 -2.38
N GLU A 133 4.35 7.06 -2.33
CA GLU A 133 5.30 7.25 -1.18
C GLU A 133 6.82 6.98 -1.55
N GLY A 134 7.81 7.19 -0.63
CA GLY A 134 9.28 7.17 -0.92
C GLY A 134 10.25 6.90 0.28
N PRO A 135 11.53 7.36 0.27
CA PRO A 135 12.55 7.03 1.29
C PRO A 135 12.90 8.15 2.29
N LEU A 136 12.93 7.82 3.59
CA LEU A 136 13.05 8.74 4.73
C LEU A 136 14.48 9.22 5.10
N ASP A 137 14.55 10.43 5.65
CA ASP A 137 15.76 11.18 6.00
C ASP A 137 15.50 12.24 7.10
N GLU A 138 16.55 12.77 7.70
CA GLU A 138 16.48 13.75 8.79
C GLU A 138 16.72 15.20 8.34
N SER A 139 15.87 16.11 8.80
CA SER A 139 15.99 17.55 8.61
C SER A 139 15.53 18.29 9.87
N LYS A 140 15.28 19.58 9.77
CA LYS A 140 14.74 20.45 10.82
C LYS A 140 13.40 21.05 10.39
N ASP A 141 12.59 21.45 11.36
CA ASP A 141 11.46 22.34 11.14
C ASP A 141 11.86 23.83 11.20
N ARG A 142 10.92 24.72 10.85
CA ARG A 142 11.13 26.17 10.83
C ARG A 142 11.45 26.80 12.19
N ASN A 143 11.25 26.07 13.30
CA ASN A 143 11.64 26.48 14.65
C ASN A 143 13.01 25.89 15.06
N GLY A 144 13.64 25.09 14.19
CA GLY A 144 14.93 24.42 14.43
C GLY A 144 14.82 23.03 15.02
N ASN A 145 13.62 22.52 15.32
CA ASN A 145 13.44 21.20 15.93
C ASN A 145 13.71 20.09 14.91
N ARG A 146 14.16 18.92 15.38
CA ARG A 146 14.31 17.70 14.59
C ARG A 146 13.00 17.29 13.87
N ALA A 147 13.07 17.07 12.56
CA ALA A 147 11.97 16.60 11.73
C ALA A 147 12.43 15.51 10.74
N LEU A 148 11.49 14.72 10.22
CA LEU A 148 11.76 13.71 9.19
C LEU A 148 11.01 14.06 7.89
N ARG A 149 11.62 13.74 6.74
CA ARG A 149 11.02 13.90 5.40
C ARG A 149 11.49 12.78 4.46
N LEU A 150 10.88 12.67 3.28
CA LEU A 150 11.44 11.90 2.18
C LEU A 150 12.54 12.73 1.50
N ALA A 151 13.76 12.21 1.33
CA ALA A 151 14.88 12.99 0.75
C ALA A 151 15.32 12.58 -0.63
N LEU A 152 15.98 13.50 -1.34
CA LEU A 152 16.48 13.32 -2.70
C LEU A 152 15.39 12.85 -3.69
N GLN A 153 14.14 13.29 -3.48
CA GLN A 153 12.95 12.89 -4.25
C GLN A 153 13.11 13.16 -5.77
N THR A 154 14.06 14.02 -6.16
CA THR A 154 14.44 14.25 -7.57
C THR A 154 14.97 13.00 -8.30
N ARG A 155 15.25 11.90 -7.59
CA ARG A 155 15.53 10.57 -8.17
C ARG A 155 14.28 9.88 -8.74
N GLU A 156 13.10 10.21 -8.25
CA GLU A 156 11.89 9.39 -8.36
C GLU A 156 10.99 9.76 -9.55
N GLN A 157 10.08 8.84 -9.87
CA GLN A 157 9.23 8.89 -11.05
C GLN A 157 8.44 10.21 -11.18
N HIS A 158 7.91 10.74 -10.07
CA HIS A 158 7.01 11.89 -10.08
C HIS A 158 7.73 13.21 -10.47
N ILE A 159 9.05 13.32 -10.23
CA ILE A 159 9.87 14.45 -10.67
C ILE A 159 10.58 14.14 -11.99
N ARG A 160 11.16 12.93 -12.13
CA ARG A 160 12.15 12.64 -13.18
C ARG A 160 11.67 11.77 -14.33
N ARG A 161 10.47 11.18 -14.27
CA ARG A 161 9.82 10.46 -15.37
C ARG A 161 10.76 9.42 -16.02
N GLU A 162 10.99 9.45 -17.34
CA GLU A 162 11.88 8.52 -18.04
C GLU A 162 13.36 8.56 -17.59
N LYS A 163 13.75 9.53 -16.76
CA LYS A 163 15.12 9.70 -16.22
C LYS A 163 15.23 9.33 -14.73
N ALA A 164 14.16 8.81 -14.13
CA ALA A 164 14.13 8.35 -12.74
C ALA A 164 15.06 7.14 -12.52
N THR A 165 15.46 6.89 -11.27
CA THR A 165 16.33 5.75 -10.94
C THR A 165 15.61 4.40 -11.01
N SER A 166 14.28 4.42 -11.03
CA SER A 166 13.37 3.27 -11.17
C SER A 166 11.97 3.79 -11.49
N ASN A 167 11.06 2.90 -11.93
CA ASN A 167 9.63 3.17 -12.02
C ASN A 167 8.89 2.92 -10.68
N VAL A 168 9.58 2.46 -9.64
CA VAL A 168 8.96 2.13 -8.34
C VAL A 168 8.17 3.30 -7.75
N CYS A 169 7.08 2.95 -7.09
CA CYS A 169 6.04 3.85 -6.60
C CYS A 169 5.56 3.32 -5.25
N THR A 170 4.33 2.80 -5.15
CA THR A 170 3.92 1.87 -4.10
C THR A 170 5.00 0.82 -3.85
N ALA A 171 5.47 0.74 -2.61
CA ALA A 171 6.51 -0.17 -2.18
C ALA A 171 5.91 -1.18 -1.20
N GLN A 172 6.49 -1.28 0.00
CA GLN A 172 6.13 -2.26 1.04
C GLN A 172 6.24 -1.62 2.44
N ALA A 173 5.88 -0.34 2.58
CA ALA A 173 6.14 0.47 3.77
C ALA A 173 5.62 -0.15 5.08
N LEU A 174 4.38 -0.67 5.09
CA LEU A 174 3.83 -1.35 6.27
C LEU A 174 4.67 -2.56 6.70
N LEU A 175 5.16 -3.36 5.74
CA LEU A 175 5.98 -4.54 6.03
C LEU A 175 7.40 -4.16 6.47
N ALA A 176 7.96 -3.07 5.93
CA ALA A 176 9.22 -2.51 6.42
C ALA A 176 9.08 -2.01 7.87
N ASN A 177 7.97 -1.35 8.20
CA ASN A 177 7.66 -0.93 9.58
C ASN A 177 7.46 -2.13 10.52
N MET A 178 6.80 -3.21 10.08
CA MET A 178 6.69 -4.45 10.85
C MET A 178 8.08 -5.09 11.11
N ALA A 179 8.95 -5.15 10.11
CA ALA A 179 10.31 -5.67 10.25
C ALA A 179 11.18 -4.79 11.17
N ALA A 180 11.03 -3.46 11.11
CA ALA A 180 11.69 -2.52 12.01
C ALA A 180 11.20 -2.69 13.45
N LEU A 181 9.89 -2.84 13.67
CA LEU A 181 9.30 -3.10 15.00
C LEU A 181 9.74 -4.45 15.58
N PHE A 182 9.86 -5.49 14.75
CA PHE A 182 10.44 -6.78 15.16
C PHE A 182 11.90 -6.61 15.63
N ALA A 183 12.72 -5.84 14.91
CA ALA A 183 14.09 -5.53 15.32
C ALA A 183 14.19 -4.63 16.56
N VAL A 184 13.23 -3.72 16.77
CA VAL A 184 13.11 -2.89 17.98
C VAL A 184 12.75 -3.75 19.20
N TYR A 185 11.78 -4.65 19.05
CA TYR A 185 11.28 -5.52 20.12
C TYR A 185 12.33 -6.55 20.55
N HIS A 186 12.89 -7.33 19.62
CA HIS A 186 13.89 -8.35 19.94
C HIS A 186 15.30 -7.79 20.17
N GLY A 187 15.69 -6.74 19.44
CA GLY A 187 17.01 -6.12 19.53
C GLY A 187 18.19 -7.04 19.19
N PRO A 188 19.44 -6.58 19.42
CA PRO A 188 20.62 -7.34 19.04
C PRO A 188 20.73 -8.69 19.76
N GLU A 189 20.31 -8.78 21.04
CA GLU A 189 20.33 -10.01 21.83
C GLU A 189 19.27 -11.02 21.37
N GLY A 190 18.01 -10.58 21.22
CA GLY A 190 16.91 -11.46 20.84
C GLY A 190 17.07 -12.01 19.42
N LEU A 191 17.46 -11.15 18.47
CA LEU A 191 17.78 -11.58 17.11
C LEU A 191 18.99 -12.53 17.06
N LYS A 192 20.00 -12.33 17.93
CA LYS A 192 21.12 -13.27 18.06
C LYS A 192 20.62 -14.63 18.53
N GLU A 193 19.75 -14.69 19.54
CA GLU A 193 19.27 -15.96 20.10
C GLU A 193 18.34 -16.71 19.12
N ILE A 194 17.45 -16.01 18.42
CA ILE A 194 16.63 -16.58 17.33
C ILE A 194 17.56 -17.20 16.26
N ALA A 195 18.50 -16.43 15.72
CA ALA A 195 19.47 -16.92 14.75
C ALA A 195 20.30 -18.10 15.30
N SER A 196 20.68 -18.06 16.58
CA SER A 196 21.44 -19.13 17.23
C SER A 196 20.64 -20.43 17.33
N ARG A 197 19.34 -20.34 17.63
CA ARG A 197 18.43 -21.48 17.62
C ARG A 197 18.30 -22.10 16.23
N LEU A 198 18.26 -21.29 15.16
CA LEU A 198 18.23 -21.83 13.79
C LEU A 198 19.48 -22.66 13.46
N VAL A 199 20.68 -22.16 13.77
CA VAL A 199 21.94 -22.92 13.52
C VAL A 199 21.96 -24.24 14.31
N ARG A 200 21.52 -24.22 15.56
CA ARG A 200 21.46 -25.41 16.40
C ARG A 200 20.42 -26.42 15.89
N LEU A 201 19.24 -25.96 15.45
CA LEU A 201 18.21 -26.80 14.83
C LEU A 201 18.69 -27.43 13.51
N ALA A 202 19.31 -26.67 12.61
CA ALA A 202 19.81 -27.17 11.34
C ALA A 202 20.93 -28.19 11.52
N ARG A 203 21.85 -27.95 12.47
CA ARG A 203 22.87 -28.94 12.89
C ARG A 203 22.24 -30.19 13.53
N GLY A 204 21.11 -30.05 14.22
CA GLY A 204 20.31 -31.18 14.70
C GLY A 204 19.73 -32.01 13.55
N VAL A 205 19.17 -31.37 12.52
CA VAL A 205 18.66 -32.04 11.31
C VAL A 205 19.82 -32.73 10.57
N GLN A 206 20.98 -32.07 10.44
CA GLN A 206 22.19 -32.66 9.87
C GLN A 206 22.63 -33.91 10.64
N ALA A 207 22.74 -33.84 11.96
CA ALA A 207 23.15 -34.97 12.80
C ALA A 207 22.18 -36.16 12.73
N VAL A 208 20.87 -35.90 12.53
CA VAL A 208 19.88 -36.96 12.28
C VAL A 208 20.02 -37.55 10.88
N ALA A 209 20.27 -36.74 9.84
CA ALA A 209 20.53 -37.23 8.49
C ALA A 209 21.80 -38.12 8.46
N GLU A 210 22.90 -37.66 9.06
CA GLU A 210 24.14 -38.42 9.24
C GLU A 210 23.87 -39.76 9.95
N ALA A 211 23.14 -39.74 11.07
CA ALA A 211 22.78 -40.96 11.81
C ALA A 211 21.83 -41.90 11.04
N SER A 212 21.00 -41.38 10.15
CA SER A 212 20.17 -42.18 9.23
C SER A 212 20.98 -42.85 8.11
N GLY A 213 22.27 -42.54 7.94
CA GLY A 213 23.06 -43.01 6.79
C GLY A 213 22.71 -42.25 5.51
N LEU A 214 22.46 -40.94 5.63
CA LEU A 214 22.29 -40.00 4.52
C LEU A 214 23.47 -39.02 4.53
N GLU A 215 24.11 -38.81 3.38
CA GLU A 215 25.16 -37.79 3.24
C GLU A 215 24.54 -36.39 3.17
N THR A 216 25.32 -35.37 3.55
CA THR A 216 24.95 -33.96 3.42
C THR A 216 25.97 -33.19 2.60
N GLU A 217 25.53 -32.16 1.87
CA GLU A 217 26.42 -31.34 1.03
C GLU A 217 27.43 -30.55 1.88
N GLN A 218 28.70 -30.54 1.45
CA GLN A 218 29.84 -30.04 2.23
C GLN A 218 30.45 -28.75 1.67
N SER A 219 30.20 -28.42 0.40
CA SER A 219 30.76 -27.22 -0.26
C SER A 219 30.31 -25.88 0.35
N GLY A 220 29.17 -25.86 1.06
CA GLY A 220 28.68 -24.73 1.85
C GLY A 220 28.81 -24.91 3.37
N ALA A 221 29.51 -25.94 3.84
CA ALA A 221 29.65 -26.25 5.25
C ALA A 221 30.88 -25.56 5.89
N SER A 222 30.98 -25.63 7.22
CA SER A 222 32.21 -25.29 7.93
C SER A 222 33.36 -26.28 7.65
N PRO A 223 34.62 -25.96 7.98
CA PRO A 223 35.76 -26.88 7.80
C PRO A 223 35.65 -28.20 8.59
N ASP A 224 34.82 -28.25 9.63
CA ASP A 224 34.43 -29.44 10.40
C ASP A 224 33.18 -30.16 9.83
N GLY A 225 32.73 -29.76 8.63
CA GLY A 225 31.64 -30.38 7.88
C GLY A 225 30.24 -30.04 8.38
N LYS A 226 30.06 -28.95 9.14
CA LYS A 226 28.79 -28.61 9.80
C LYS A 226 28.09 -27.39 9.20
N VAL A 227 26.76 -27.45 9.21
CA VAL A 227 25.90 -26.38 8.67
C VAL A 227 26.18 -25.04 9.35
N LEU A 228 26.24 -23.97 8.55
CA LEU A 228 26.62 -22.62 9.00
C LEU A 228 25.42 -21.75 9.42
N PHE A 229 24.21 -22.02 8.89
CA PHE A 229 23.00 -21.31 9.26
C PHE A 229 21.79 -22.27 9.37
N ASP A 230 20.70 -22.03 8.63
CA ASP A 230 19.39 -22.68 8.78
C ASP A 230 19.13 -23.88 7.86
N THR A 231 19.95 -24.08 6.82
CA THR A 231 19.61 -24.95 5.69
C THR A 231 20.57 -26.14 5.59
N VAL A 232 19.99 -27.33 5.53
CA VAL A 232 20.69 -28.61 5.28
C VAL A 232 20.33 -29.09 3.87
N VAL A 233 21.32 -29.51 3.08
CA VAL A 233 21.08 -30.23 1.81
C VAL A 233 21.53 -31.67 1.99
N ILE A 234 20.63 -32.61 1.74
CA ILE A 234 20.77 -34.05 1.95
C ILE A 234 20.88 -34.74 0.59
N LYS A 235 21.90 -35.58 0.41
CA LYS A 235 22.13 -36.35 -0.82
C LYS A 235 21.29 -37.61 -0.85
N ALA A 236 19.98 -37.41 -0.96
CA ALA A 236 19.00 -38.48 -0.83
C ALA A 236 19.05 -39.51 -1.98
N SER A 237 19.55 -39.12 -3.16
CA SER A 237 19.71 -39.99 -4.33
C SER A 237 18.39 -40.71 -4.70
N ASP A 238 18.39 -42.04 -4.75
CA ASP A 238 17.23 -42.90 -5.01
C ASP A 238 16.14 -42.80 -3.92
N ARG A 239 16.50 -42.36 -2.71
CA ARG A 239 15.60 -42.24 -1.55
C ARG A 239 14.81 -40.93 -1.54
N SER A 240 15.13 -40.00 -2.43
CA SER A 240 14.55 -38.65 -2.50
C SER A 240 13.02 -38.66 -2.50
N GLN A 241 12.40 -39.32 -3.48
CA GLN A 241 10.94 -39.40 -3.60
C GLN A 241 10.27 -40.07 -2.39
N LYS A 242 10.95 -40.99 -1.70
CA LYS A 242 10.46 -41.59 -0.44
C LYS A 242 10.48 -40.57 0.71
N ILE A 243 11.57 -39.81 0.87
CA ILE A 243 11.65 -38.74 1.88
C ILE A 243 10.56 -37.70 1.65
N LEU A 244 10.36 -37.24 0.42
CA LEU A 244 9.32 -36.27 0.07
C LEU A 244 7.90 -36.81 0.34
N ALA A 245 7.64 -38.08 0.03
CA ALA A 245 6.35 -38.72 0.30
C ALA A 245 6.07 -38.87 1.81
N GLU A 246 7.05 -39.25 2.63
CA GLU A 246 6.85 -39.31 4.10
C GLU A 246 6.77 -37.90 4.72
N ALA A 247 7.55 -36.92 4.21
CA ALA A 247 7.47 -35.52 4.63
C ALA A 247 6.05 -34.96 4.43
N LYS A 248 5.48 -35.18 3.25
CA LYS A 248 4.12 -34.75 2.91
C LYS A 248 3.05 -35.38 3.81
N LYS A 249 3.18 -36.67 4.17
CA LYS A 249 2.29 -37.32 5.16
C LYS A 249 2.41 -36.70 6.55
N ALA A 250 3.58 -36.20 6.93
CA ALA A 250 3.83 -35.50 8.17
C ALA A 250 3.48 -33.99 8.14
N GLY A 251 2.93 -33.48 7.03
CA GLY A 251 2.63 -32.06 6.86
C GLY A 251 3.85 -31.17 6.67
N LEU A 252 4.98 -31.73 6.23
CA LEU A 252 6.26 -31.04 6.04
C LEU A 252 6.56 -30.85 4.55
N GLY A 253 6.83 -29.59 4.16
CA GLY A 253 7.35 -29.26 2.83
C GLY A 253 8.88 -29.19 2.85
N PHE A 254 9.54 -30.00 2.02
CA PHE A 254 10.99 -29.93 1.76
C PHE A 254 11.23 -29.54 0.30
N ARG A 255 12.41 -28.97 0.00
CA ARG A 255 12.80 -28.59 -1.36
C ARG A 255 13.36 -29.80 -2.10
N ASP A 256 12.71 -30.23 -3.18
CA ASP A 256 13.32 -31.08 -4.20
C ASP A 256 14.26 -30.21 -5.07
N PHE A 257 15.46 -30.73 -5.39
CA PHE A 257 16.38 -30.11 -6.35
C PHE A 257 16.31 -30.73 -7.76
N GLY A 258 15.51 -31.78 -7.97
CA GLY A 258 15.32 -32.47 -9.25
C GLY A 258 16.48 -33.38 -9.66
N ASN A 259 17.61 -33.33 -8.97
CA ASN A 259 18.80 -34.17 -9.17
C ASN A 259 18.89 -35.35 -8.17
N GLY A 260 17.95 -35.46 -7.23
CA GLY A 260 17.98 -36.43 -6.13
C GLY A 260 18.46 -35.86 -4.79
N ASP A 261 18.89 -34.59 -4.71
CA ASP A 261 19.17 -33.90 -3.45
C ASP A 261 17.90 -33.26 -2.86
N ILE A 262 17.83 -33.14 -1.53
CA ILE A 262 16.72 -32.51 -0.81
C ILE A 262 17.23 -31.41 0.12
N GLY A 263 16.61 -30.22 0.05
CA GLY A 263 16.85 -29.10 0.96
C GLY A 263 15.84 -29.05 2.10
N ILE A 264 16.33 -28.94 3.33
CA ILE A 264 15.55 -28.69 4.54
C ILE A 264 16.05 -27.42 5.20
N SER A 265 15.27 -26.34 5.12
CA SER A 265 15.51 -25.08 5.83
C SER A 265 14.64 -25.03 7.08
N VAL A 266 15.25 -24.86 8.27
CA VAL A 266 14.51 -24.67 9.52
C VAL A 266 14.18 -23.19 9.75
N ASN A 267 13.09 -22.90 10.45
CA ASN A 267 12.67 -21.54 10.77
C ASN A 267 12.24 -21.42 12.25
N GLU A 268 11.85 -20.23 12.67
CA GLU A 268 11.51 -19.96 14.07
C GLU A 268 10.32 -20.79 14.59
N HIS A 269 9.42 -21.24 13.72
CA HIS A 269 8.27 -22.07 14.10
C HIS A 269 8.59 -23.56 14.29
N VAL A 270 9.83 -24.01 14.06
CA VAL A 270 10.23 -25.42 14.28
C VAL A 270 10.29 -25.76 15.77
N THR A 271 9.18 -26.29 16.30
CA THR A 271 9.07 -26.81 17.67
C THR A 271 9.80 -28.14 17.84
N GLU A 272 9.85 -28.66 19.07
CA GLU A 272 10.34 -30.01 19.37
C GLU A 272 9.58 -31.10 18.61
N GLU A 273 8.27 -30.93 18.44
CA GLU A 273 7.39 -31.88 17.73
C GLU A 273 7.64 -31.84 16.21
N VAL A 274 7.81 -30.64 15.64
CA VAL A 274 8.17 -30.47 14.22
C VAL A 274 9.57 -31.05 13.97
N PHE A 275 10.54 -30.79 14.84
CA PHE A 275 11.89 -31.35 14.75
C PHE A 275 11.89 -32.87 14.83
N LYS A 276 11.13 -33.46 15.75
CA LYS A 276 10.97 -34.93 15.86
C LYS A 276 10.24 -35.53 14.66
N SER A 277 9.31 -34.79 14.04
CA SER A 277 8.65 -35.20 12.80
C SER A 277 9.61 -35.22 11.61
N ILE A 278 10.46 -34.19 11.45
CA ILE A 278 11.56 -34.18 10.48
C ILE A 278 12.48 -35.40 10.71
N ALA A 279 12.85 -35.66 11.96
CA ALA A 279 13.71 -36.79 12.30
C ALA A 279 13.07 -38.16 12.01
N ALA A 280 11.76 -38.31 12.27
CA ALA A 280 11.01 -39.54 11.98
C ALA A 280 10.90 -39.79 10.47
N VAL A 281 10.71 -38.74 9.66
CA VAL A 281 10.69 -38.82 8.19
C VAL A 281 12.03 -39.30 7.63
N LEU A 282 13.13 -38.72 8.09
CA LEU A 282 14.48 -39.13 7.67
C LEU A 282 14.81 -40.58 8.10
N GLY A 283 14.37 -41.00 9.29
CA GLY A 283 14.53 -42.38 9.76
C GLY A 283 13.67 -43.39 8.99
N SER A 284 12.40 -43.06 8.73
CA SER A 284 11.47 -43.92 7.97
C SER A 284 11.90 -44.12 6.52
N ALA A 285 12.60 -43.13 5.93
CA ALA A 285 13.20 -43.26 4.61
C ALA A 285 14.27 -44.35 4.54
N THR A 286 15.13 -44.47 5.56
CA THR A 286 16.28 -45.40 5.58
C THR A 286 16.04 -46.68 6.38
N GLY A 287 14.99 -46.73 7.19
CA GLY A 287 14.75 -47.82 8.16
C GLY A 287 15.46 -47.61 9.50
N THR A 288 16.02 -46.42 9.76
CA THR A 288 16.81 -46.12 10.96
C THR A 288 15.92 -45.56 12.09
N GLN A 289 16.12 -46.04 13.32
CA GLN A 289 15.44 -45.51 14.50
C GLN A 289 16.12 -44.22 14.98
N THR A 290 15.55 -43.07 14.62
CA THR A 290 16.14 -41.73 14.86
C THR A 290 15.76 -41.08 16.19
N ALA A 291 14.80 -41.64 16.94
CA ALA A 291 14.20 -40.98 18.11
C ALA A 291 15.21 -40.62 19.23
N GLU A 292 16.19 -41.48 19.52
CA GLU A 292 17.23 -41.18 20.52
C GLU A 292 18.17 -40.06 20.05
N VAL A 293 18.59 -40.10 18.78
CA VAL A 293 19.43 -39.07 18.16
C VAL A 293 18.68 -37.72 18.14
N ALA A 294 17.40 -37.73 17.81
CA ALA A 294 16.55 -36.53 17.82
C ALA A 294 16.41 -35.94 19.22
N ASN A 295 16.12 -36.76 20.25
CA ASN A 295 16.07 -36.30 21.64
C ASN A 295 17.42 -35.71 22.10
N LYS A 296 18.54 -36.35 21.75
CA LYS A 296 19.89 -35.88 22.10
C LYS A 296 20.28 -34.59 21.38
N ALA A 297 19.97 -34.48 20.09
CA ALA A 297 20.21 -33.29 19.28
C ALA A 297 19.35 -32.11 19.74
N TYR A 298 18.07 -32.34 20.05
CA TYR A 298 17.17 -31.31 20.55
C TYR A 298 17.54 -30.85 21.98
N GLY A 299 17.97 -31.77 22.86
CA GLY A 299 18.51 -31.41 24.17
C GLY A 299 19.78 -30.56 24.12
N ALA A 300 20.60 -30.73 23.07
CA ALA A 300 21.83 -29.96 22.85
C ALA A 300 21.59 -28.53 22.30
N LEU A 301 20.35 -28.14 21.98
CA LEU A 301 20.01 -26.79 21.48
C LEU A 301 20.25 -25.66 22.50
N THR A 302 20.67 -25.99 23.73
CA THR A 302 21.04 -25.06 24.81
C THR A 302 22.50 -24.59 24.75
N GLN A 303 23.32 -25.12 23.84
CA GLN A 303 24.74 -24.74 23.70
C GLN A 303 24.92 -23.30 23.16
N ASP A 304 26.01 -22.64 23.54
CA ASP A 304 26.37 -21.31 23.02
C ASP A 304 26.90 -21.43 21.58
N ILE A 305 26.34 -20.63 20.66
CA ILE A 305 26.76 -20.62 19.25
C ILE A 305 28.22 -20.19 19.04
N THR A 306 28.81 -19.50 20.01
CA THR A 306 30.23 -19.10 19.98
C THR A 306 31.19 -20.28 20.11
N GLU A 307 30.72 -21.49 20.47
CA GLU A 307 31.51 -22.72 20.31
C GLU A 307 31.27 -23.40 18.95
N LEU A 308 30.05 -23.24 18.38
CA LEU A 308 29.59 -23.98 17.20
C LEU A 308 30.12 -23.45 15.86
N LEU A 309 30.14 -22.13 15.65
CA LEU A 309 30.59 -21.55 14.37
C LEU A 309 32.12 -21.47 14.29
N PRO A 310 32.77 -21.63 13.11
CA PRO A 310 34.19 -21.36 12.94
C PRO A 310 34.57 -19.93 13.30
N ALA A 311 35.70 -19.73 13.99
CA ALA A 311 36.11 -18.42 14.50
C ALA A 311 36.21 -17.32 13.41
N THR A 312 36.58 -17.70 12.18
CA THR A 312 36.65 -16.82 11.01
C THR A 312 35.29 -16.35 10.48
N LEU A 313 34.19 -17.02 10.86
CA LEU A 313 32.82 -16.72 10.41
C LEU A 313 31.95 -16.10 11.52
N ARG A 314 32.46 -16.00 12.76
CA ARG A 314 31.76 -15.37 13.88
C ARG A 314 31.75 -13.85 13.70
N ARG A 315 30.57 -13.25 13.50
CA ARG A 315 30.39 -11.79 13.47
C ARG A 315 30.90 -11.14 14.77
N GLN A 316 31.92 -10.27 14.67
CA GLN A 316 32.49 -9.54 15.81
C GLN A 316 31.93 -8.11 15.97
N SER A 317 31.30 -7.56 14.92
CA SER A 317 30.73 -6.20 14.94
C SER A 317 29.49 -6.13 15.83
N ALA A 318 29.37 -5.10 16.67
CA ALA A 318 28.08 -4.71 17.23
C ALA A 318 27.08 -4.27 16.15
N TYR A 319 25.79 -4.28 16.47
CA TYR A 319 24.69 -3.86 15.61
C TYR A 319 23.50 -3.44 16.49
N LEU A 320 22.57 -2.65 15.94
CA LEU A 320 21.37 -2.17 16.66
C LEU A 320 21.70 -1.48 18.00
N THR A 321 22.79 -0.70 18.03
CA THR A 321 23.30 -0.01 19.23
C THR A 321 22.59 1.30 19.56
N HIS A 322 21.75 1.82 18.65
CA HIS A 322 20.93 3.01 18.91
C HIS A 322 19.85 2.69 19.99
N PRO A 323 19.57 3.59 20.95
CA PRO A 323 18.66 3.31 22.06
C PRO A 323 17.28 2.77 21.68
N VAL A 324 16.71 3.17 20.53
CA VAL A 324 15.40 2.65 20.06
C VAL A 324 15.35 1.11 20.01
N PHE A 325 16.44 0.45 19.64
CA PHE A 325 16.52 -1.01 19.57
C PHE A 325 16.81 -1.67 20.93
N ASN A 326 16.70 -0.92 22.02
CA ASN A 326 17.09 -1.31 23.38
C ASN A 326 16.10 -0.81 24.47
N THR A 327 15.23 0.16 24.17
CA THR A 327 14.28 0.79 25.12
C THR A 327 12.84 0.26 25.07
N HIS A 328 12.50 -0.63 24.12
CA HIS A 328 11.12 -1.07 23.88
C HIS A 328 10.99 -2.60 23.91
N ARG A 329 11.45 -3.21 25.01
CA ARG A 329 11.60 -4.66 25.18
C ARG A 329 10.37 -5.37 25.72
N SER A 330 9.59 -4.73 26.59
CA SER A 330 8.33 -5.30 27.09
C SER A 330 7.16 -5.03 26.13
N GLU A 331 6.15 -5.89 26.16
CA GLU A 331 4.92 -5.73 25.38
C GLU A 331 4.24 -4.36 25.64
N THR A 332 4.26 -3.91 26.89
CA THR A 332 3.77 -2.58 27.30
C THR A 332 4.56 -1.43 26.66
N GLU A 333 5.88 -1.55 26.53
CA GLU A 333 6.73 -0.49 25.96
C GLU A 333 6.62 -0.43 24.43
N ILE A 334 6.60 -1.58 23.74
CA ILE A 334 6.43 -1.61 22.29
C ILE A 334 5.03 -1.16 21.87
N LEU A 335 3.98 -1.54 22.61
CA LEU A 335 2.62 -1.05 22.38
C LEU A 335 2.52 0.48 22.54
N ARG A 336 3.14 1.02 23.59
CA ARG A 336 3.23 2.49 23.79
C ARG A 336 4.04 3.17 22.69
N TYR A 337 5.12 2.56 22.22
CA TYR A 337 5.94 3.11 21.14
C TYR A 337 5.19 3.14 19.80
N ILE A 338 4.51 2.05 19.44
CA ILE A 338 3.63 1.96 18.26
C ILE A 338 2.54 3.03 18.33
N HIS A 339 1.85 3.17 19.46
CA HIS A 339 0.82 4.20 19.63
C HIS A 339 1.37 5.64 19.61
N TYR A 340 2.59 5.86 20.13
CA TYR A 340 3.28 7.15 20.08
C TYR A 340 3.72 7.54 18.66
N LEU A 341 4.00 6.58 17.78
CA LEU A 341 4.19 6.84 16.35
C LEU A 341 2.85 7.10 15.67
N GLN A 342 1.89 6.19 15.83
CA GLN A 342 0.54 6.28 15.24
C GLN A 342 -0.17 7.61 15.54
N SER A 343 -0.01 8.17 16.75
CA SER A 343 -0.63 9.45 17.15
C SER A 343 -0.02 10.69 16.49
N LYS A 344 1.05 10.54 15.69
CA LYS A 344 1.63 11.61 14.85
C LYS A 344 1.12 11.57 13.40
N ASP A 345 0.51 10.46 12.99
CA ASP A 345 0.22 10.16 11.59
C ASP A 345 -1.28 10.28 11.29
N LEU A 346 -1.67 11.35 10.60
CA LEU A 346 -3.06 11.55 10.19
C LEU A 346 -3.43 10.49 9.15
N SER A 347 -4.39 9.67 9.53
CA SER A 347 -4.91 8.51 8.78
C SER A 347 -6.44 8.51 8.79
N LEU A 348 -7.07 7.70 7.93
CA LEU A 348 -8.53 7.64 7.69
C LEU A 348 -9.43 7.38 8.92
N VAL A 349 -8.85 7.13 10.11
CA VAL A 349 -9.60 7.10 11.38
C VAL A 349 -9.87 8.50 11.98
N HIS A 350 -9.36 9.57 11.36
CA HIS A 350 -9.45 10.95 11.85
C HIS A 350 -10.32 11.87 10.97
N SER A 351 -10.09 11.82 9.65
CA SER A 351 -10.72 12.64 8.63
C SER A 351 -10.37 12.14 7.23
N MET A 352 -11.09 12.65 6.22
CA MET A 352 -10.81 12.38 4.81
C MET A 352 -9.37 12.74 4.41
N ILE A 353 -8.78 11.91 3.55
CA ILE A 353 -7.48 12.17 2.92
C ILE A 353 -7.73 12.34 1.41
N PRO A 354 -8.09 13.56 0.93
CA PRO A 354 -8.62 13.77 -0.42
C PRO A 354 -7.51 13.90 -1.47
N LEU A 355 -6.49 13.05 -1.38
CA LEU A 355 -5.37 13.00 -2.32
C LEU A 355 -5.91 12.61 -3.71
N GLY A 356 -5.92 13.55 -4.66
CA GLY A 356 -6.22 13.28 -6.06
C GLY A 356 -5.21 12.30 -6.66
N SER A 357 -5.67 11.33 -7.44
CA SER A 357 -4.83 10.20 -7.84
C SER A 357 -4.25 9.50 -6.58
N CYS A 358 -5.10 9.16 -5.60
CA CYS A 358 -4.78 8.25 -4.48
C CYS A 358 -5.94 7.34 -4.02
N THR A 359 -7.19 7.64 -4.37
CA THR A 359 -8.40 6.87 -4.01
C THR A 359 -8.38 6.32 -2.58
N MET A 360 -8.33 7.21 -1.59
CA MET A 360 -8.26 6.88 -0.16
C MET A 360 -9.60 6.37 0.42
N LYS A 361 -10.20 5.35 -0.20
CA LYS A 361 -11.49 4.76 0.18
C LYS A 361 -11.38 3.84 1.40
N LEU A 362 -12.51 3.38 1.92
CA LEU A 362 -12.56 2.45 3.06
C LEU A 362 -11.80 1.14 2.76
N ASN A 363 -10.89 0.76 3.66
CA ASN A 363 -10.37 -0.61 3.77
C ASN A 363 -11.25 -1.39 4.78
N GLY A 364 -12.14 -2.24 4.27
CA GLY A 364 -13.21 -2.82 5.09
C GLY A 364 -12.70 -3.85 6.10
N ALA A 365 -13.08 -3.72 7.37
CA ALA A 365 -12.67 -4.65 8.43
C ALA A 365 -13.03 -6.13 8.13
N THR A 366 -14.14 -6.37 7.42
CA THR A 366 -14.54 -7.70 6.94
C THR A 366 -13.62 -8.27 5.87
N GLU A 367 -13.02 -7.41 5.04
CA GLU A 367 -12.07 -7.77 3.99
C GLU A 367 -10.68 -8.02 4.61
N MET A 368 -10.26 -7.10 5.48
CA MET A 368 -8.99 -7.12 6.20
C MET A 368 -8.83 -8.32 7.14
N ALA A 369 -9.92 -8.83 7.73
CA ALA A 369 -9.86 -10.02 8.58
C ALA A 369 -9.28 -11.25 7.84
N LEU A 370 -9.55 -11.38 6.53
CA LEU A 370 -9.23 -12.57 5.75
C LEU A 370 -7.73 -12.82 5.64
N ILE A 371 -6.90 -11.77 5.56
CA ILE A 371 -5.44 -11.92 5.37
C ILE A 371 -4.73 -12.54 6.59
N THR A 372 -5.41 -12.61 7.74
CA THR A 372 -4.85 -13.22 8.96
C THR A 372 -5.11 -14.73 9.03
N LEU A 373 -6.08 -15.26 8.28
CA LEU A 373 -6.49 -16.65 8.34
C LEU A 373 -5.32 -17.58 7.94
N PRO A 374 -5.01 -18.65 8.69
CA PRO A 374 -3.82 -19.49 8.44
C PRO A 374 -3.72 -20.04 7.01
N GLY A 375 -4.85 -20.36 6.38
CA GLY A 375 -4.90 -20.82 4.98
C GLY A 375 -4.40 -19.81 3.94
N PHE A 376 -4.26 -18.53 4.31
CA PHE A 376 -3.62 -17.49 3.50
C PHE A 376 -2.29 -17.02 4.11
N SER A 377 -2.21 -16.85 5.44
CA SER A 377 -1.11 -16.17 6.12
C SER A 377 0.16 -17.00 6.36
N THR A 378 0.10 -18.34 6.36
CA THR A 378 1.25 -19.20 6.68
C THR A 378 1.77 -20.04 5.49
N ILE A 379 1.23 -19.83 4.30
CA ILE A 379 1.56 -20.62 3.10
C ILE A 379 2.86 -20.13 2.43
N HIS A 380 3.79 -21.06 2.19
CA HIS A 380 5.02 -20.80 1.45
C HIS A 380 4.74 -20.63 -0.06
N PRO A 381 5.30 -19.60 -0.75
CA PRO A 381 4.93 -19.26 -2.14
C PRO A 381 5.37 -20.27 -3.21
N HIS A 382 6.19 -21.26 -2.84
CA HIS A 382 6.61 -22.36 -3.73
C HIS A 382 6.00 -23.72 -3.33
N THR A 383 4.98 -23.75 -2.46
CA THR A 383 4.18 -24.97 -2.25
C THR A 383 3.45 -25.35 -3.54
N PRO A 384 3.44 -26.62 -3.99
CA PRO A 384 2.82 -27.01 -5.26
C PRO A 384 1.35 -26.62 -5.35
N ALA A 385 0.92 -26.06 -6.50
CA ALA A 385 -0.46 -25.60 -6.69
C ALA A 385 -1.53 -26.70 -6.50
N SER A 386 -1.16 -27.96 -6.75
CA SER A 386 -1.98 -29.15 -6.47
C SER A 386 -2.32 -29.36 -4.97
N GLU A 387 -1.61 -28.67 -4.08
CA GLU A 387 -1.78 -28.72 -2.63
C GLU A 387 -2.45 -27.43 -2.08
N LEU A 388 -2.72 -26.46 -2.96
CA LEU A 388 -3.27 -25.15 -2.64
C LEU A 388 -4.65 -24.87 -3.28
N PRO A 389 -5.63 -25.81 -3.29
CA PRO A 389 -6.88 -25.64 -4.03
C PRO A 389 -7.69 -24.41 -3.60
N GLY A 390 -7.58 -23.97 -2.34
CA GLY A 390 -8.22 -22.73 -1.87
C GLY A 390 -7.59 -21.46 -2.46
N TYR A 391 -6.27 -21.42 -2.60
CA TYR A 391 -5.57 -20.32 -3.28
C TYR A 391 -5.84 -20.35 -4.79
N THR A 392 -5.85 -21.53 -5.41
CA THR A 392 -6.19 -21.69 -6.83
C THR A 392 -7.60 -21.15 -7.12
N ALA A 393 -8.60 -21.57 -6.36
CA ALA A 393 -9.98 -21.10 -6.52
C ALA A 393 -10.13 -19.58 -6.25
N LEU A 394 -9.38 -19.02 -5.29
CA LEU A 394 -9.33 -17.57 -5.06
C LEU A 394 -8.73 -16.82 -6.25
N ILE A 395 -7.60 -17.30 -6.78
CA ILE A 395 -6.87 -16.70 -7.90
C ILE A 395 -7.70 -16.76 -9.19
N GLU A 396 -8.36 -17.89 -9.46
CA GLU A 396 -9.31 -18.05 -10.56
C GLU A 396 -10.51 -17.13 -10.40
N SER A 397 -11.16 -17.13 -9.23
CA SER A 397 -12.35 -16.30 -8.96
C SER A 397 -12.05 -14.79 -9.05
N LEU A 398 -10.92 -14.32 -8.51
CA LEU A 398 -10.48 -12.94 -8.66
C LEU A 398 -10.11 -12.62 -10.11
N SER A 399 -9.45 -13.53 -10.83
CA SER A 399 -9.14 -13.33 -12.26
C SER A 399 -10.42 -13.20 -13.11
N ASP A 400 -11.45 -14.00 -12.83
CA ASP A 400 -12.76 -13.91 -13.49
C ASP A 400 -13.49 -12.60 -13.16
N GLN A 401 -13.45 -12.14 -11.91
CA GLN A 401 -13.92 -10.80 -11.53
C GLN A 401 -13.20 -9.73 -12.36
N LEU A 402 -11.86 -9.72 -12.37
CA LEU A 402 -11.06 -8.68 -13.04
C LEU A 402 -11.23 -8.69 -14.57
N LYS A 403 -11.38 -9.86 -15.22
CA LYS A 403 -11.76 -9.97 -16.64
C LYS A 403 -13.14 -9.36 -16.91
N GLY A 404 -14.13 -9.70 -16.08
CA GLY A 404 -15.47 -9.11 -16.14
C GLY A 404 -15.47 -7.60 -15.90
N ILE A 405 -14.48 -7.10 -15.16
CA ILE A 405 -14.28 -5.66 -14.88
C ILE A 405 -13.58 -4.90 -16.01
N THR A 406 -12.76 -5.58 -16.80
CA THR A 406 -11.93 -4.92 -17.82
C THR A 406 -12.40 -5.19 -19.24
N SER A 407 -13.36 -6.09 -19.43
CA SER A 407 -13.74 -6.64 -20.75
C SER A 407 -12.51 -7.20 -21.50
N MET A 408 -11.65 -7.91 -20.77
CA MET A 408 -10.41 -8.52 -21.24
C MET A 408 -10.39 -10.03 -20.91
N ASP A 409 -9.49 -10.76 -21.57
CA ASP A 409 -9.65 -12.20 -21.80
C ASP A 409 -8.73 -13.05 -20.90
N ALA A 410 -7.59 -12.50 -20.46
CA ALA A 410 -6.66 -13.13 -19.53
C ALA A 410 -6.12 -12.14 -18.49
N VAL A 411 -5.60 -12.66 -17.37
CA VAL A 411 -5.09 -11.88 -16.23
C VAL A 411 -3.77 -12.48 -15.72
N SER A 412 -2.83 -11.62 -15.30
CA SER A 412 -1.71 -12.02 -14.44
C SER A 412 -1.73 -11.23 -13.14
N LEU A 413 -1.87 -11.96 -12.03
CA LEU A 413 -1.80 -11.45 -10.65
C LEU A 413 -0.36 -11.35 -10.11
N GLN A 414 0.64 -11.63 -10.94
CA GLN A 414 2.05 -11.59 -10.55
C GLN A 414 2.60 -10.19 -10.17
N PRO A 415 2.28 -9.08 -10.88
CA PRO A 415 2.93 -7.80 -10.62
C PRO A 415 2.46 -7.20 -9.28
N ASN A 416 3.42 -6.87 -8.41
CA ASN A 416 3.18 -6.49 -7.01
C ASN A 416 3.11 -4.96 -6.75
N SER A 417 2.97 -4.15 -7.80
CA SER A 417 2.65 -2.71 -7.73
C SER A 417 2.12 -2.24 -9.08
N GLY A 418 1.54 -1.03 -9.16
CA GLY A 418 1.04 -0.48 -10.42
C GLY A 418 2.11 -0.37 -11.51
N ALA A 419 3.26 0.22 -11.16
CA ALA A 419 4.41 0.34 -12.04
C ALA A 419 4.98 -1.03 -12.49
N GLN A 420 4.88 -2.07 -11.66
CA GLN A 420 5.21 -3.42 -12.07
C GLN A 420 4.18 -4.00 -13.07
N GLY A 421 2.91 -3.61 -12.96
CA GLY A 421 1.88 -3.89 -13.96
C GLY A 421 2.14 -3.17 -15.29
N GLU A 422 2.59 -1.91 -15.26
CA GLU A 422 3.08 -1.20 -16.45
C GLU A 422 4.24 -1.93 -17.13
N PHE A 423 5.30 -2.24 -16.37
CA PHE A 423 6.44 -2.98 -16.90
C PHE A 423 6.02 -4.34 -17.47
N ALA A 424 5.19 -5.10 -16.76
CA ALA A 424 4.70 -6.41 -17.22
C ALA A 424 3.84 -6.31 -18.49
N GLY A 425 2.94 -5.32 -18.59
CA GLY A 425 2.09 -5.12 -19.76
C GLY A 425 2.87 -4.64 -20.98
N LEU A 426 3.82 -3.73 -20.81
CA LEU A 426 4.73 -3.31 -21.88
C LEU A 426 5.67 -4.44 -22.33
N GLN A 427 6.11 -5.32 -21.41
CA GLN A 427 6.87 -6.51 -21.77
C GLN A 427 6.00 -7.55 -22.52
N ALA A 428 4.72 -7.70 -22.18
CA ALA A 428 3.79 -8.54 -22.95
C ALA A 428 3.60 -8.00 -24.37
N ILE A 429 3.36 -6.68 -24.53
CA ILE A 429 3.36 -5.98 -25.82
C ILE A 429 4.68 -6.21 -26.57
N ARG A 430 5.83 -6.03 -25.92
CA ARG A 430 7.14 -6.14 -26.56
C ARG A 430 7.44 -7.56 -27.04
N LYS A 431 7.15 -8.58 -26.23
CA LYS A 431 7.24 -10.00 -26.66
C LYS A 431 6.29 -10.30 -27.82
N HIS A 432 5.04 -9.82 -27.77
CA HIS A 432 4.06 -9.99 -28.83
C HIS A 432 4.56 -9.38 -30.15
N LEU A 433 5.01 -8.12 -30.12
CA LEU A 433 5.60 -7.45 -31.30
C LEU A 433 6.85 -8.17 -31.81
N LEU A 434 7.75 -8.64 -30.93
CA LEU A 434 8.93 -9.41 -31.33
C LEU A 434 8.61 -10.75 -32.00
N SER A 435 7.41 -11.30 -31.77
CA SER A 435 6.92 -12.49 -32.50
C SER A 435 6.39 -12.18 -33.91
N GLN A 436 6.11 -10.90 -34.22
CA GLN A 436 5.59 -10.47 -35.52
C GLN A 436 6.70 -10.11 -36.53
N PRO A 437 6.46 -10.30 -37.84
CA PRO A 437 7.34 -9.79 -38.90
C PRO A 437 7.60 -8.28 -38.78
N GLY A 438 8.89 -7.90 -38.69
CA GLY A 438 9.33 -6.51 -38.60
C GLY A 438 9.24 -5.87 -37.20
N GLY A 439 8.61 -6.52 -36.21
CA GLY A 439 8.39 -5.96 -34.88
C GLY A 439 9.66 -5.68 -34.05
N GLN A 440 10.83 -6.17 -34.47
CA GLN A 440 12.13 -5.81 -33.86
C GLN A 440 12.41 -4.30 -33.85
N LYS A 441 11.80 -3.52 -34.76
CA LYS A 441 11.92 -2.06 -34.77
C LYS A 441 10.88 -1.33 -33.90
N ARG A 442 9.85 -2.04 -33.39
CA ARG A 442 8.67 -1.44 -32.76
C ARG A 442 8.87 -1.16 -31.27
N ASP A 443 9.76 -0.22 -30.96
CA ASP A 443 10.13 0.18 -29.60
C ASP A 443 9.70 1.60 -29.22
N ILE A 444 9.05 2.38 -30.10
CA ILE A 444 8.51 3.70 -29.74
C ILE A 444 7.29 3.52 -28.84
N CYS A 445 7.29 4.20 -27.69
CA CYS A 445 6.15 4.32 -26.79
C CYS A 445 5.64 5.76 -26.77
N LEU A 446 4.41 5.98 -27.21
CA LEU A 446 3.73 7.27 -27.19
C LEU A 446 3.08 7.49 -25.82
N ILE A 447 3.36 8.62 -25.14
CA ILE A 447 2.88 8.87 -23.77
C ILE A 447 2.42 10.33 -23.63
N PRO A 448 1.17 10.64 -23.23
CA PRO A 448 0.72 12.00 -22.96
C PRO A 448 1.57 12.70 -21.89
N VAL A 449 1.78 14.02 -22.05
CA VAL A 449 2.50 14.84 -21.05
C VAL A 449 1.80 14.89 -19.69
N SER A 450 0.50 14.60 -19.65
CA SER A 450 -0.31 14.51 -18.44
C SER A 450 -0.14 13.19 -17.67
N ALA A 451 0.26 12.10 -18.33
CA ALA A 451 0.34 10.77 -17.73
C ALA A 451 1.25 10.76 -16.49
N HIS A 452 1.05 9.82 -15.57
CA HIS A 452 1.86 9.70 -14.37
C HIS A 452 3.36 9.48 -14.68
N GLY A 453 4.23 9.69 -13.70
CA GLY A 453 5.67 9.60 -13.92
C GLY A 453 6.18 8.15 -14.05
N THR A 454 5.39 7.18 -13.58
CA THR A 454 5.63 5.75 -13.74
C THR A 454 5.60 5.34 -15.21
N ASN A 455 4.59 5.74 -15.98
CA ASN A 455 4.41 5.32 -17.38
C ASN A 455 5.69 5.49 -18.24
N PRO A 456 6.33 6.68 -18.29
CA PRO A 456 7.58 6.86 -19.03
C PRO A 456 8.81 6.17 -18.39
N ALA A 457 8.84 5.97 -17.07
CA ALA A 457 9.89 5.20 -16.40
C ALA A 457 9.78 3.69 -16.71
N SER A 458 8.56 3.13 -16.68
CA SER A 458 8.24 1.76 -17.04
C SER A 458 8.51 1.48 -18.52
N ALA A 459 8.20 2.43 -19.41
CA ALA A 459 8.55 2.34 -20.82
C ALA A 459 10.07 2.32 -21.06
N ALA A 460 10.82 3.22 -20.40
CA ALA A 460 12.28 3.20 -20.46
C ALA A 460 12.85 1.86 -19.91
N MET A 461 12.31 1.36 -18.79
CA MET A 461 12.72 0.08 -18.19
C MET A 461 12.37 -1.13 -19.07
N ALA A 462 11.23 -1.11 -19.77
CA ALA A 462 10.85 -2.10 -20.78
C ALA A 462 11.72 -2.02 -22.05
N GLY A 463 12.63 -1.05 -22.15
CA GLY A 463 13.53 -0.84 -23.29
C GLY A 463 12.85 -0.16 -24.48
N MET A 464 11.88 0.73 -24.23
CA MET A 464 11.16 1.48 -25.24
C MET A 464 11.59 2.96 -25.27
N ARG A 465 11.61 3.55 -26.48
CA ARG A 465 11.88 4.97 -26.72
C ARG A 465 10.63 5.80 -26.48
N VAL A 466 10.58 6.54 -25.37
CA VAL A 466 9.46 7.42 -25.03
C VAL A 466 9.38 8.62 -25.99
N VAL A 467 8.19 8.87 -26.55
CA VAL A 467 7.85 10.07 -27.32
C VAL A 467 6.62 10.74 -26.69
N PRO A 468 6.72 11.98 -26.18
CA PRO A 468 5.61 12.64 -25.52
C PRO A 468 4.52 13.06 -26.51
N ILE A 469 3.24 12.92 -26.13
CA ILE A 469 2.06 13.44 -26.83
C ILE A 469 1.54 14.69 -26.09
N LYS A 470 1.10 15.71 -26.82
CA LYS A 470 0.54 16.94 -26.21
C LYS A 470 -0.86 16.72 -25.62
N CYS A 471 -1.25 17.67 -24.77
CA CYS A 471 -2.62 17.91 -24.34
C CYS A 471 -2.99 19.37 -24.67
N ASP A 472 -4.26 19.63 -24.96
CA ASP A 472 -4.78 20.98 -25.12
C ASP A 472 -4.75 21.75 -23.79
N GLN A 473 -4.33 23.02 -23.85
CA GLN A 473 -4.07 23.83 -22.66
C GLN A 473 -5.35 24.42 -22.02
N LYS A 474 -6.51 24.33 -22.68
CA LYS A 474 -7.79 24.87 -22.19
C LYS A 474 -8.67 23.79 -21.56
N THR A 475 -8.76 22.64 -22.21
CA THR A 475 -9.61 21.50 -21.82
C THR A 475 -8.85 20.44 -21.02
N GLY A 476 -7.53 20.35 -21.20
CA GLY A 476 -6.71 19.24 -20.70
C GLY A 476 -6.68 18.04 -21.65
N ASN A 477 -7.57 17.99 -22.64
CA ASN A 477 -7.79 16.81 -23.48
C ASN A 477 -6.58 16.46 -24.36
N LEU A 478 -6.49 15.20 -24.79
CA LEU A 478 -5.44 14.67 -25.66
C LEU A 478 -5.39 15.37 -27.03
N ASP A 479 -4.21 15.80 -27.46
CA ASP A 479 -3.97 16.39 -28.79
C ASP A 479 -3.96 15.29 -29.87
N ILE A 480 -5.14 15.03 -30.45
CA ILE A 480 -5.33 13.99 -31.49
C ILE A 480 -4.57 14.30 -32.79
N GLU A 481 -4.32 15.57 -33.11
CA GLU A 481 -3.55 15.95 -34.30
C GLU A 481 -2.05 15.66 -34.12
N ASP A 482 -1.51 15.98 -32.94
CA ASP A 482 -0.15 15.61 -32.52
C ASP A 482 0.04 14.10 -32.41
N LEU A 483 -1.00 13.37 -31.95
CA LEU A 483 -1.03 11.91 -31.96
C LEU A 483 -0.98 11.35 -33.39
N GLU A 484 -1.86 11.78 -34.32
CA GLU A 484 -1.83 11.25 -35.70
C GLU A 484 -0.52 11.62 -36.40
N ALA A 485 0.00 12.83 -36.20
CA ALA A 485 1.30 13.24 -36.72
C ALA A 485 2.44 12.33 -36.23
N LYS A 486 2.42 11.91 -34.96
CA LYS A 486 3.45 11.06 -34.36
C LYS A 486 3.28 9.58 -34.72
N CYS A 487 2.07 9.05 -34.74
CA CYS A 487 1.79 7.69 -35.25
C CYS A 487 2.23 7.56 -36.72
N LYS A 488 1.91 8.56 -37.57
CA LYS A 488 2.36 8.59 -38.97
C LYS A 488 3.87 8.70 -39.11
N LYS A 489 4.52 9.56 -38.30
CA LYS A 489 5.99 9.76 -38.32
C LYS A 489 6.74 8.49 -37.91
N HIS A 490 6.22 7.73 -36.94
CA HIS A 490 6.86 6.56 -36.36
C HIS A 490 6.21 5.23 -36.79
N ALA A 491 5.51 5.18 -37.93
CA ALA A 491 4.68 4.03 -38.31
C ALA A 491 5.41 2.67 -38.44
N GLU A 492 6.72 2.66 -38.73
CA GLU A 492 7.58 1.45 -38.69
C GLU A 492 8.13 1.12 -37.29
N GLU A 493 8.17 2.11 -36.39
CA GLU A 493 8.81 2.04 -35.07
C GLU A 493 7.79 2.00 -33.91
N LEU A 494 6.49 2.22 -34.19
CA LEU A 494 5.45 2.34 -33.17
C LEU A 494 5.18 0.99 -32.49
N GLY A 495 5.56 0.89 -31.21
CA GLY A 495 5.27 -0.27 -30.38
C GLY A 495 4.03 -0.07 -29.52
N ALA A 496 3.96 1.00 -28.75
CA ALA A 496 2.90 1.23 -27.77
C ALA A 496 2.40 2.67 -27.70
N PHE A 497 1.20 2.84 -27.16
CA PHE A 497 0.64 4.07 -26.63
C PHE A 497 0.16 3.82 -25.20
N MET A 498 0.60 4.61 -24.23
CA MET A 498 0.13 4.55 -22.84
C MET A 498 -0.87 5.67 -22.58
N VAL A 499 -2.08 5.34 -22.14
CA VAL A 499 -3.14 6.31 -21.84
C VAL A 499 -3.82 6.03 -20.51
N THR A 500 -3.93 7.06 -19.67
CA THR A 500 -4.68 7.03 -18.41
C THR A 500 -6.12 7.47 -18.71
N TYR A 501 -7.15 6.69 -18.31
CA TYR A 501 -8.55 7.02 -18.61
C TYR A 501 -9.51 6.87 -17.41
N PRO A 502 -10.28 7.93 -17.05
CA PRO A 502 -10.11 9.34 -17.43
C PRO A 502 -8.67 9.84 -17.22
N SER A 503 -8.29 10.93 -17.89
CA SER A 503 -6.93 11.45 -17.77
C SER A 503 -6.66 11.96 -16.36
N THR A 504 -5.38 12.04 -15.99
CA THR A 504 -4.88 12.57 -14.70
C THR A 504 -5.27 14.02 -14.43
N TYR A 505 -5.93 14.70 -15.37
CA TYR A 505 -6.56 16.00 -15.16
C TYR A 505 -7.97 15.92 -14.58
N GLY A 506 -8.48 14.71 -14.31
CA GLY A 506 -9.82 14.48 -13.78
C GLY A 506 -10.93 14.60 -14.82
N VAL A 507 -10.65 14.38 -16.11
CA VAL A 507 -11.62 14.53 -17.21
C VAL A 507 -11.69 13.30 -18.12
N TYR A 508 -12.88 13.00 -18.62
CA TYR A 508 -13.09 11.94 -19.62
C TYR A 508 -12.76 12.47 -21.02
N GLU A 509 -11.71 11.94 -21.62
CA GLU A 509 -11.27 12.21 -22.99
C GLU A 509 -12.32 11.78 -24.04
N PRO A 510 -13.07 12.71 -24.70
CA PRO A 510 -14.15 12.33 -25.62
C PRO A 510 -13.68 11.70 -26.94
N ALA A 511 -12.37 11.59 -27.13
CA ALA A 511 -11.74 11.01 -28.32
C ALA A 511 -10.90 9.75 -28.00
N VAL A 512 -11.03 9.16 -26.82
CA VAL A 512 -10.19 8.03 -26.40
C VAL A 512 -10.29 6.83 -27.36
N LYS A 513 -11.50 6.46 -27.80
CA LYS A 513 -11.70 5.38 -28.77
C LYS A 513 -10.99 5.65 -30.10
N LYS A 514 -11.13 6.87 -30.62
CA LYS A 514 -10.43 7.34 -31.83
C LYS A 514 -8.90 7.30 -31.64
N ALA A 515 -8.38 7.59 -30.44
CA ALA A 515 -6.95 7.50 -30.15
C ALA A 515 -6.45 6.04 -30.19
N CYS A 516 -7.23 5.09 -29.64
CA CYS A 516 -6.94 3.66 -29.72
C CYS A 516 -6.91 3.16 -31.16
N GLU A 517 -8.00 3.39 -31.91
CA GLU A 517 -8.14 3.05 -33.34
C GLU A 517 -6.98 3.60 -34.17
N LEU A 518 -6.58 4.84 -33.90
CA LEU A 518 -5.48 5.53 -34.57
C LEU A 518 -4.11 4.89 -34.29
N VAL A 519 -3.87 4.37 -33.09
CA VAL A 519 -2.64 3.65 -32.75
C VAL A 519 -2.62 2.27 -33.41
N HIS A 520 -3.73 1.53 -33.34
CA HIS A 520 -3.89 0.23 -34.01
C HIS A 520 -3.69 0.35 -35.53
N LYS A 521 -4.24 1.39 -36.17
CA LYS A 521 -4.08 1.72 -37.60
C LYS A 521 -2.62 1.82 -38.06
N TYR A 522 -1.69 2.20 -37.18
CA TYR A 522 -0.24 2.27 -37.47
C TYR A 522 0.56 1.12 -36.84
N GLY A 523 -0.11 0.05 -36.39
CA GLY A 523 0.51 -1.18 -35.89
C GLY A 523 1.09 -1.10 -34.48
N GLY A 524 0.66 -0.12 -33.68
CA GLY A 524 0.96 -0.07 -32.25
C GLY A 524 -0.02 -0.89 -31.41
N GLN A 525 0.26 -0.96 -30.11
CA GLN A 525 -0.62 -1.51 -29.08
C GLN A 525 -1.03 -0.44 -28.06
N VAL A 526 -2.23 -0.55 -27.52
CA VAL A 526 -2.79 0.37 -26.55
C VAL A 526 -2.67 -0.21 -25.16
N TYR A 527 -1.82 0.42 -24.35
CA TYR A 527 -1.73 0.20 -22.93
C TYR A 527 -2.63 1.20 -22.21
N MET A 528 -3.67 0.73 -21.52
CA MET A 528 -4.40 1.58 -20.58
C MET A 528 -3.78 1.52 -19.20
N ASP A 529 -3.47 2.70 -18.69
CA ASP A 529 -3.21 2.93 -17.28
C ASP A 529 -4.56 2.99 -16.55
N GLY A 530 -4.95 1.84 -15.99
CA GLY A 530 -6.19 1.66 -15.26
C GLY A 530 -6.14 2.16 -13.83
N ALA A 531 -5.05 2.79 -13.37
CA ALA A 531 -5.08 3.41 -12.05
C ALA A 531 -6.02 4.63 -11.97
N ASN A 532 -6.55 5.15 -13.08
CA ASN A 532 -7.71 6.07 -13.03
C ASN A 532 -9.06 5.40 -13.26
N MET A 533 -9.18 4.06 -13.22
CA MET A 533 -10.50 3.48 -13.42
C MET A 533 -11.48 3.85 -12.32
N ASN A 534 -11.21 4.62 -11.23
CA ASN A 534 -12.23 5.02 -10.22
C ASN A 534 -13.26 6.01 -10.80
N ALA A 535 -13.55 5.85 -12.10
CA ALA A 535 -14.55 6.35 -13.05
C ALA A 535 -15.27 5.25 -13.93
N GLN A 536 -15.03 3.92 -13.80
CA GLN A 536 -15.62 2.80 -14.58
C GLN A 536 -16.57 1.63 -13.96
N ILE A 537 -16.71 1.27 -12.64
CA ILE A 537 -17.48 0.20 -11.76
C ILE A 537 -19.00 0.19 -12.09
N GLY A 538 -19.40 0.89 -13.16
CA GLY A 538 -20.45 0.45 -14.09
C GLY A 538 -20.74 1.50 -15.17
N ILE A 539 -19.71 1.97 -15.88
CA ILE A 539 -19.77 3.16 -16.73
C ILE A 539 -18.98 3.00 -18.03
N ALA A 540 -17.79 2.42 -17.99
CA ALA A 540 -16.94 2.13 -19.15
C ALA A 540 -16.13 0.85 -18.87
N SER A 541 -15.33 0.37 -19.82
CA SER A 541 -14.27 -0.61 -19.54
C SER A 541 -13.10 -0.50 -20.52
N PRO A 542 -11.84 -0.77 -20.11
CA PRO A 542 -10.64 -0.66 -20.94
C PRO A 542 -10.75 -1.46 -22.24
N GLY A 543 -11.23 -2.69 -22.16
CA GLY A 543 -11.40 -3.58 -23.31
C GLY A 543 -12.55 -3.22 -24.25
N GLU A 544 -13.42 -2.27 -23.88
CA GLU A 544 -14.48 -1.70 -24.74
C GLU A 544 -14.11 -0.32 -25.31
N ILE A 545 -13.14 0.40 -24.70
CA ILE A 545 -12.56 1.63 -25.29
C ILE A 545 -11.39 1.36 -26.24
N GLY A 546 -10.95 0.11 -26.38
CA GLY A 546 -9.91 -0.31 -27.32
C GLY A 546 -8.51 -0.51 -26.72
N ALA A 547 -8.39 -0.75 -25.41
CA ALA A 547 -7.12 -1.14 -24.81
C ALA A 547 -6.81 -2.63 -25.05
N ASP A 548 -5.55 -2.94 -25.37
CA ASP A 548 -5.03 -4.31 -25.52
C ASP A 548 -4.60 -4.89 -24.17
N VAL A 549 -4.09 -4.04 -23.28
CA VAL A 549 -3.68 -4.38 -21.90
C VAL A 549 -4.03 -3.23 -20.96
N CYS A 550 -4.47 -3.58 -19.76
CA CYS A 550 -4.74 -2.65 -18.68
C CYS A 550 -4.07 -3.16 -17.40
N HIS A 551 -3.29 -2.34 -16.68
CA HIS A 551 -3.06 -2.64 -15.25
C HIS A 551 -4.18 -2.06 -14.41
N LEU A 552 -4.51 -2.76 -13.33
CA LEU A 552 -5.39 -2.28 -12.27
C LEU A 552 -4.58 -2.18 -10.98
N ASN A 553 -5.09 -1.47 -9.98
CA ASN A 553 -4.45 -1.42 -8.68
C ASN A 553 -5.39 -1.80 -7.56
N LEU A 554 -5.07 -2.90 -6.90
CA LEU A 554 -5.88 -3.46 -5.83
C LEU A 554 -5.87 -2.61 -4.54
N HIS A 555 -4.75 -1.93 -4.28
CA HIS A 555 -4.38 -1.17 -3.08
C HIS A 555 -5.10 0.19 -2.90
N LYS A 556 -6.18 0.37 -3.67
CA LYS A 556 -6.76 1.66 -4.01
C LYS A 556 -8.19 1.48 -4.54
N THR A 557 -8.36 0.55 -5.49
CA THR A 557 -9.66 0.24 -6.11
C THR A 557 -10.49 -0.68 -5.25
N PHE A 558 -9.83 -1.78 -4.91
CA PHE A 558 -10.38 -3.02 -4.40
C PHE A 558 -9.85 -3.20 -2.97
N CYS A 559 -9.85 -2.08 -2.23
CA CYS A 559 -9.71 -1.91 -0.80
C CYS A 559 -8.47 -2.48 -0.08
N ILE A 560 -7.46 -3.03 -0.77
CA ILE A 560 -6.16 -3.31 -0.13
C ILE A 560 -5.61 -1.98 0.45
N PRO A 561 -5.08 -1.96 1.68
CA PRO A 561 -4.71 -0.71 2.34
C PRO A 561 -3.41 -0.11 1.81
N HIS A 562 -3.39 1.21 1.64
CA HIS A 562 -2.24 2.01 1.21
C HIS A 562 -1.01 1.85 2.11
N GLY A 563 -1.20 1.46 3.38
CA GLY A 563 -0.12 1.02 4.29
C GLY A 563 0.98 2.05 4.61
N GLY A 564 0.77 3.33 4.28
CA GLY A 564 1.81 4.36 4.35
C GLY A 564 2.89 4.20 3.27
N GLY A 565 2.53 3.67 2.10
CA GLY A 565 3.45 3.44 0.97
C GLY A 565 3.62 1.97 0.55
N GLY A 566 2.59 1.16 0.74
CA GLY A 566 2.52 -0.26 0.40
C GLY A 566 2.19 -1.14 1.60
N PRO A 567 1.64 -2.35 1.36
CA PRO A 567 1.87 -3.17 0.17
C PRO A 567 1.00 -2.84 -1.05
N GLY A 568 1.57 -3.05 -2.25
CA GLY A 568 0.84 -3.02 -3.52
C GLY A 568 0.50 -4.41 -4.09
N VAL A 569 -0.42 -4.39 -5.06
CA VAL A 569 -0.63 -5.40 -6.11
C VAL A 569 -1.18 -4.70 -7.36
N GLY A 570 -0.58 -4.93 -8.53
CA GLY A 570 -0.92 -4.29 -9.79
C GLY A 570 -1.18 -5.28 -10.94
N PRO A 571 -2.24 -6.10 -10.87
CA PRO A 571 -2.49 -7.12 -11.89
C PRO A 571 -2.69 -6.50 -13.28
N ILE A 572 -2.20 -7.20 -14.30
CA ILE A 572 -2.51 -6.87 -15.70
C ILE A 572 -3.64 -7.75 -16.20
N CYS A 573 -4.65 -7.10 -16.81
CA CYS A 573 -5.67 -7.72 -17.64
C CYS A 573 -5.28 -7.50 -19.10
N VAL A 574 -5.46 -8.48 -19.96
CA VAL A 574 -5.02 -8.43 -21.37
C VAL A 574 -6.03 -9.05 -22.32
N LYS A 575 -6.06 -8.56 -23.56
CA LYS A 575 -6.77 -9.18 -24.67
C LYS A 575 -6.13 -10.51 -25.08
N GLU A 576 -6.93 -11.38 -25.70
CA GLU A 576 -6.55 -12.76 -26.08
C GLU A 576 -5.17 -12.86 -26.78
N HIS A 577 -4.86 -11.95 -27.71
CA HIS A 577 -3.60 -11.97 -28.48
C HIS A 577 -2.34 -11.63 -27.66
N LEU A 578 -2.50 -11.04 -26.47
CA LEU A 578 -1.41 -10.78 -25.52
C LEU A 578 -1.31 -11.87 -24.43
N ALA A 579 -2.33 -12.72 -24.24
CA ALA A 579 -2.36 -13.76 -23.21
C ALA A 579 -1.15 -14.73 -23.25
N PRO A 580 -0.65 -15.19 -24.42
CA PRO A 580 0.54 -16.06 -24.50
C PRO A 580 1.85 -15.38 -24.04
N PHE A 581 1.86 -14.07 -23.82
CA PHE A 581 3.05 -13.27 -23.57
C PHE A 581 3.16 -12.74 -22.12
N LEU A 582 2.18 -13.09 -21.27
CA LEU A 582 2.16 -12.78 -19.83
C LEU A 582 3.43 -13.28 -19.08
N PRO A 583 3.69 -12.78 -17.87
CA PRO A 583 4.76 -13.31 -17.02
C PRO A 583 4.54 -14.80 -16.67
N GLY A 584 5.61 -15.60 -16.71
CA GLY A 584 5.55 -17.02 -16.37
C GLY A 584 5.36 -17.27 -14.88
N LEU A 585 4.88 -18.46 -14.50
CA LEU A 585 4.59 -18.84 -13.10
C LEU A 585 5.69 -19.69 -12.44
N ALA A 586 6.83 -19.87 -13.11
CA ALA A 586 7.96 -20.66 -12.64
C ALA A 586 9.29 -20.06 -13.11
N HIS A 587 10.41 -20.53 -12.56
CA HIS A 587 11.77 -20.14 -12.94
C HIS A 587 12.28 -20.85 -14.22
N ASP A 588 11.37 -21.36 -15.07
CA ASP A 588 11.74 -22.05 -16.30
C ASP A 588 12.44 -21.10 -17.28
N ALA A 589 13.52 -21.58 -17.91
CA ALA A 589 14.51 -20.74 -18.57
C ALA A 589 13.97 -19.82 -19.69
N ASP A 590 12.83 -20.18 -20.29
CA ASP A 590 12.20 -19.45 -21.41
C ASP A 590 11.12 -18.44 -20.97
N GLN A 591 10.70 -18.43 -19.69
CA GLN A 591 9.63 -17.55 -19.20
C GLN A 591 10.07 -16.64 -18.04
N ALA A 592 10.61 -15.46 -18.38
CA ALA A 592 10.94 -14.44 -17.40
C ALA A 592 9.72 -14.00 -16.55
N MET A 593 9.88 -14.09 -15.22
CA MET A 593 8.97 -13.52 -14.22
C MET A 593 9.26 -12.03 -14.00
N VAL A 594 8.26 -11.28 -13.53
CA VAL A 594 8.40 -9.87 -13.10
C VAL A 594 8.45 -9.69 -11.58
N SER A 595 8.03 -10.71 -10.81
CA SER A 595 8.06 -10.74 -9.34
C SER A 595 8.80 -11.99 -8.85
N SER A 596 9.27 -11.98 -7.60
CA SER A 596 9.96 -13.12 -6.98
C SER A 596 9.06 -14.31 -6.63
N ALA A 597 7.74 -14.09 -6.56
CA ALA A 597 6.72 -15.11 -6.30
C ALA A 597 5.71 -15.14 -7.47
N PRO A 598 5.16 -16.32 -7.84
CA PRO A 598 4.37 -16.49 -9.06
C PRO A 598 3.11 -15.62 -9.12
N PHE A 599 2.51 -15.33 -7.97
CA PHE A 599 1.31 -14.49 -7.82
C PHE A 599 1.57 -13.25 -6.94
N GLY A 600 2.82 -12.77 -6.91
CA GLY A 600 3.21 -11.58 -6.15
C GLY A 600 2.83 -11.67 -4.67
N SER A 601 2.13 -10.64 -4.18
CA SER A 601 1.65 -10.52 -2.80
C SER A 601 0.37 -11.34 -2.55
N ALA A 602 0.40 -12.65 -2.79
CA ALA A 602 -0.80 -13.49 -2.84
C ALA A 602 -1.71 -13.40 -1.58
N GLY A 603 -1.13 -13.27 -0.39
CA GLY A 603 -1.87 -13.22 0.88
C GLY A 603 -2.77 -12.01 1.12
N ILE A 604 -2.67 -10.95 0.30
CA ILE A 604 -3.56 -9.77 0.37
C ILE A 604 -4.63 -9.74 -0.74
N LEU A 605 -4.60 -10.67 -1.69
CA LEU A 605 -5.66 -10.86 -2.69
C LEU A 605 -7.07 -11.11 -2.12
N PRO A 606 -7.27 -11.77 -0.94
CA PRO A 606 -8.59 -11.94 -0.34
C PRO A 606 -9.38 -10.65 -0.12
N ILE A 607 -8.71 -9.52 0.13
CA ILE A 607 -9.36 -8.22 0.36
C ILE A 607 -10.14 -7.78 -0.88
N SER A 608 -9.47 -7.75 -2.02
CA SER A 608 -10.05 -7.33 -3.30
C SER A 608 -11.11 -8.28 -3.83
N TRP A 609 -10.91 -9.58 -3.62
CA TRP A 609 -11.92 -10.59 -3.92
C TRP A 609 -13.19 -10.39 -3.08
N ALA A 610 -13.03 -10.09 -1.78
CA ALA A 610 -14.15 -9.85 -0.88
C ALA A 610 -14.91 -8.57 -1.23
N TYR A 611 -14.22 -7.45 -1.49
CA TYR A 611 -14.84 -6.21 -1.97
C TYR A 611 -15.75 -6.46 -3.18
N ASN A 612 -15.20 -7.09 -4.22
CA ASN A 612 -15.92 -7.42 -5.45
C ASN A 612 -17.14 -8.34 -5.20
N ALA A 613 -16.96 -9.38 -4.38
CA ALA A 613 -18.01 -10.35 -4.08
C ALA A 613 -19.14 -9.77 -3.22
N LEU A 614 -18.84 -8.87 -2.28
CA LEU A 614 -19.80 -8.33 -1.31
C LEU A 614 -20.51 -7.07 -1.79
N MET A 615 -19.82 -6.22 -2.56
CA MET A 615 -20.47 -5.10 -3.26
C MET A 615 -21.33 -5.59 -4.42
N GLY A 616 -20.84 -6.60 -5.15
CA GLY A 616 -21.49 -7.15 -6.34
C GLY A 616 -21.67 -6.12 -7.45
N ASN A 617 -22.15 -6.57 -8.60
CA ASN A 617 -22.24 -5.74 -9.81
C ASN A 617 -22.95 -4.37 -9.60
N ASP A 618 -23.93 -4.27 -8.70
CA ASP A 618 -24.74 -3.06 -8.54
C ASP A 618 -24.30 -2.16 -7.36
N GLY A 619 -23.81 -2.73 -6.25
CA GLY A 619 -23.13 -1.95 -5.22
C GLY A 619 -21.83 -1.34 -5.74
N LEU A 620 -21.08 -2.11 -6.54
CA LEU A 620 -19.94 -1.62 -7.30
C LEU A 620 -20.35 -0.47 -8.25
N ARG A 621 -21.49 -0.57 -8.94
CA ARG A 621 -22.00 0.51 -9.82
C ARG A 621 -22.45 1.74 -9.05
N LEU A 622 -22.95 1.59 -7.83
CA LEU A 622 -23.30 2.72 -6.99
C LEU A 622 -22.05 3.45 -6.47
N ALA A 623 -20.99 2.71 -6.12
CA ALA A 623 -19.76 3.22 -5.51
C ALA A 623 -19.24 4.52 -6.16
N THR A 624 -18.60 4.50 -7.32
CA THR A 624 -18.13 5.76 -7.93
C THR A 624 -19.24 6.56 -8.62
N LYS A 625 -20.44 6.04 -8.88
CA LYS A 625 -21.54 6.98 -9.16
C LYS A 625 -21.64 8.01 -8.04
N THR A 626 -21.43 7.57 -6.79
CA THR A 626 -21.17 8.44 -5.64
C THR A 626 -19.79 9.12 -5.67
N ALA A 627 -18.66 8.47 -5.98
CA ALA A 627 -17.35 9.20 -6.03
C ALA A 627 -17.30 10.36 -7.06
N ILE A 628 -17.87 10.19 -8.26
CA ILE A 628 -18.03 11.27 -9.26
C ILE A 628 -18.98 12.35 -8.73
N LEU A 629 -20.06 11.97 -8.04
CA LEU A 629 -20.98 12.92 -7.39
C LEU A 629 -20.28 13.71 -6.28
N ASN A 630 -19.49 13.04 -5.43
CA ASN A 630 -18.71 13.63 -4.34
C ASN A 630 -17.70 14.63 -4.88
N ALA A 631 -16.93 14.25 -5.91
CA ALA A 631 -15.98 15.15 -6.56
C ALA A 631 -16.65 16.39 -7.17
N ASN A 632 -17.75 16.19 -7.90
CA ASN A 632 -18.49 17.30 -8.51
C ASN A 632 -19.26 18.16 -7.49
N TYR A 633 -19.64 17.62 -6.34
CA TYR A 633 -20.23 18.37 -5.23
C TYR A 633 -19.20 19.33 -4.59
N ILE A 634 -18.00 18.83 -4.27
CA ILE A 634 -16.90 19.67 -3.79
C ILE A 634 -16.53 20.71 -4.86
N LEU A 635 -16.40 20.31 -6.14
CA LEU A 635 -16.14 21.22 -7.25
C LEU A 635 -17.18 22.34 -7.32
N ALA A 636 -18.48 22.02 -7.31
CA ALA A 636 -19.56 23.00 -7.37
C ALA A 636 -19.53 23.99 -6.19
N ARG A 637 -19.23 23.50 -4.97
CA ARG A 637 -19.07 24.35 -3.77
C ARG A 637 -17.83 25.24 -3.81
N LEU A 638 -16.71 24.78 -4.39
CA LEU A 638 -15.45 25.54 -4.43
C LEU A 638 -15.34 26.47 -5.65
N LYS A 639 -16.07 26.23 -6.73
CA LYS A 639 -16.10 27.02 -7.98
C LYS A 639 -16.28 28.54 -7.80
N PRO A 640 -17.04 29.06 -6.79
CA PRO A 640 -17.11 30.51 -6.53
C PRO A 640 -15.87 31.09 -5.82
N HIS A 641 -15.05 30.25 -5.19
CA HIS A 641 -13.92 30.63 -4.32
C HIS A 641 -12.56 30.40 -4.99
N TYR A 642 -12.45 29.35 -5.79
CA TYR A 642 -11.24 28.91 -6.47
C TYR A 642 -11.49 28.66 -7.95
N LYS A 643 -10.48 28.94 -8.77
CA LYS A 643 -10.47 28.52 -10.17
C LYS A 643 -10.25 27.01 -10.25
N ILE A 644 -11.19 26.29 -10.84
CA ILE A 644 -11.02 24.91 -11.28
C ILE A 644 -10.27 24.93 -12.61
N LEU A 645 -9.28 24.05 -12.81
CA LEU A 645 -8.38 24.14 -13.96
C LEU A 645 -8.94 23.50 -15.23
N TYR A 646 -9.53 22.31 -15.12
CA TYR A 646 -10.08 21.54 -16.24
C TYR A 646 -11.45 20.99 -15.89
N THR A 647 -12.36 21.01 -16.86
CA THR A 647 -13.70 20.43 -16.80
C THR A 647 -14.16 20.06 -18.21
N ASN A 648 -15.16 19.18 -18.32
CA ASN A 648 -15.87 18.97 -19.58
C ASN A 648 -16.78 20.16 -19.94
N GLU A 649 -17.43 20.11 -21.10
CA GLU A 649 -18.31 21.19 -21.62
C GLU A 649 -19.49 21.53 -20.68
N ASN A 650 -19.93 20.59 -19.84
CA ASN A 650 -20.98 20.78 -18.83
C ASN A 650 -20.43 21.32 -17.49
N GLY A 651 -19.16 21.71 -17.43
CA GLY A 651 -18.50 22.19 -16.22
C GLY A 651 -18.22 21.11 -15.18
N ARG A 652 -18.13 19.83 -15.59
CA ARG A 652 -17.95 18.67 -14.71
C ARG A 652 -16.52 18.13 -14.72
N CYS A 653 -16.19 17.41 -13.66
CA CYS A 653 -15.04 16.52 -13.57
C CYS A 653 -15.50 15.05 -13.51
N ALA A 654 -14.55 14.12 -13.53
CA ALA A 654 -14.77 12.71 -13.23
C ALA A 654 -14.84 12.50 -11.71
N HIS A 655 -14.05 11.57 -11.18
CA HIS A 655 -13.89 11.27 -9.76
C HIS A 655 -12.90 12.17 -9.01
N GLU A 656 -12.16 13.01 -9.72
CA GLU A 656 -11.14 13.90 -9.18
C GLU A 656 -11.13 15.22 -10.00
N PHE A 657 -10.58 16.30 -9.44
CA PHE A 657 -10.39 17.57 -10.16
C PHE A 657 -9.21 18.40 -9.65
N ILE A 658 -8.76 19.36 -10.44
CA ILE A 658 -7.62 20.24 -10.12
C ILE A 658 -8.07 21.67 -9.75
N LEU A 659 -7.63 22.12 -8.57
CA LEU A 659 -7.75 23.48 -8.04
C LEU A 659 -6.49 24.30 -8.39
N ASP A 660 -6.67 25.39 -9.14
CA ASP A 660 -5.59 26.22 -9.67
C ASP A 660 -5.12 27.28 -8.65
N ALA A 661 -4.13 26.93 -7.83
CA ALA A 661 -3.54 27.82 -6.82
C ALA A 661 -2.50 28.81 -7.37
N ARG A 662 -2.08 28.68 -8.64
CA ARG A 662 -1.02 29.51 -9.26
C ARG A 662 -1.27 31.03 -9.23
N PRO A 663 -2.51 31.55 -9.38
CA PRO A 663 -2.75 33.00 -9.31
C PRO A 663 -2.36 33.63 -7.96
N PHE A 664 -2.44 32.88 -6.86
CA PHE A 664 -2.22 33.41 -5.51
C PHE A 664 -0.76 33.79 -5.23
N ILE A 665 0.21 33.30 -6.03
CA ILE A 665 1.60 33.76 -5.98
C ILE A 665 1.67 35.26 -6.33
N ALA A 666 0.90 35.70 -7.33
CA ALA A 666 0.91 37.11 -7.75
C ALA A 666 0.06 38.00 -6.82
N THR A 667 -1.13 37.53 -6.41
CA THR A 667 -2.09 38.34 -5.64
C THR A 667 -1.79 38.38 -4.15
N ALA A 668 -1.41 37.26 -3.54
CA ALA A 668 -1.15 37.14 -2.11
C ALA A 668 0.32 36.83 -1.76
N GLY A 669 1.08 36.22 -2.67
CA GLY A 669 2.36 35.57 -2.33
C GLY A 669 2.15 34.20 -1.67
N VAL A 670 1.07 33.50 -2.01
CA VAL A 670 0.69 32.20 -1.42
C VAL A 670 0.80 31.09 -2.46
N GLU A 671 1.36 29.96 -2.06
CA GLU A 671 1.62 28.80 -2.90
C GLU A 671 0.73 27.60 -2.53
N ALA A 672 0.67 26.58 -3.40
CA ALA A 672 -0.10 25.35 -3.13
C ALA A 672 0.39 24.64 -1.86
N ILE A 673 1.69 24.75 -1.55
CA ILE A 673 2.27 24.21 -0.32
C ILE A 673 1.77 24.94 0.94
N ASP A 674 1.49 26.24 0.88
CA ASP A 674 0.93 26.98 2.02
C ASP A 674 -0.48 26.50 2.34
N ILE A 675 -1.32 26.32 1.31
CA ILE A 675 -2.67 25.74 1.44
C ILE A 675 -2.58 24.30 1.99
N ALA A 676 -1.67 23.48 1.44
CA ALA A 676 -1.45 22.11 1.87
C ALA A 676 -1.00 22.00 3.34
N LYS A 677 -0.09 22.87 3.80
CA LYS A 677 0.32 22.90 5.21
C LYS A 677 -0.77 23.51 6.11
N ARG A 678 -1.54 24.49 5.62
CA ARG A 678 -2.64 25.10 6.38
C ARG A 678 -3.79 24.13 6.64
N LEU A 679 -4.13 23.26 5.69
CA LEU A 679 -5.15 22.22 5.89
C LEU A 679 -4.87 21.31 7.11
N GLN A 680 -3.59 21.13 7.49
CA GLN A 680 -3.21 20.36 8.69
C GLN A 680 -3.71 21.05 9.99
N ASP A 681 -3.75 22.39 10.02
CA ASP A 681 -4.34 23.13 11.13
C ASP A 681 -5.87 22.97 11.19
N TYR A 682 -6.51 22.78 10.03
CA TYR A 682 -7.93 22.44 9.89
C TYR A 682 -8.22 20.94 10.08
N GLY A 683 -7.22 20.13 10.45
CA GLY A 683 -7.41 18.70 10.74
C GLY A 683 -7.55 17.80 9.51
N PHE A 684 -7.05 18.22 8.34
CA PHE A 684 -7.06 17.44 7.10
C PHE A 684 -5.63 17.16 6.59
N HIS A 685 -5.46 16.02 5.91
CA HIS A 685 -4.33 15.84 5.02
C HIS A 685 -4.51 16.72 3.77
N ALA A 686 -3.42 17.14 3.15
CA ALA A 686 -3.49 17.87 1.89
C ALA A 686 -3.98 16.98 0.72
N PRO A 687 -4.66 17.55 -0.29
CA PRO A 687 -4.79 16.92 -1.60
C PRO A 687 -3.45 16.80 -2.30
N THR A 688 -3.40 16.07 -3.41
CA THR A 688 -2.17 15.80 -4.15
C THR A 688 -1.62 17.10 -4.74
N MET A 689 -0.35 17.38 -4.44
CA MET A 689 0.25 18.70 -4.63
C MET A 689 1.19 18.72 -5.84
N SER A 690 1.08 19.74 -6.68
CA SER A 690 1.98 20.03 -7.81
C SER A 690 2.09 18.94 -8.90
N PHE A 691 1.23 17.92 -8.89
CA PHE A 691 1.05 16.93 -9.95
C PHE A 691 -0.44 16.85 -10.34
N PRO A 692 -0.79 16.65 -11.63
CA PRO A 692 0.08 16.69 -12.81
C PRO A 692 0.47 18.10 -13.26
N VAL A 693 -0.03 19.15 -12.59
CA VAL A 693 0.31 20.55 -12.87
C VAL A 693 1.04 21.16 -11.67
N ALA A 694 2.18 21.81 -11.91
CA ALA A 694 2.97 22.44 -10.85
C ALA A 694 2.20 23.57 -10.13
N ASN A 695 2.30 23.60 -8.80
CA ASN A 695 1.61 24.54 -7.91
C ASN A 695 0.07 24.57 -8.09
N THR A 696 -0.53 23.39 -8.22
CA THR A 696 -1.98 23.16 -8.07
C THR A 696 -2.25 22.09 -7.02
N LEU A 697 -3.51 21.93 -6.61
CA LEU A 697 -3.96 20.83 -5.76
C LEU A 697 -4.96 19.97 -6.51
N MET A 698 -4.79 18.65 -6.49
CA MET A 698 -5.70 17.69 -7.12
C MET A 698 -6.45 16.91 -6.04
N ILE A 699 -7.79 16.89 -6.15
CA ILE A 699 -8.73 16.50 -5.09
C ILE A 699 -9.56 15.31 -5.56
N GLU A 700 -9.50 14.19 -4.83
CA GLU A 700 -10.34 13.00 -5.02
C GLU A 700 -10.94 12.58 -3.65
N PRO A 701 -12.27 12.69 -3.44
CA PRO A 701 -12.90 12.34 -2.16
C PRO A 701 -13.31 10.86 -2.05
N THR A 702 -13.27 10.09 -3.13
CA THR A 702 -13.83 8.72 -3.24
C THR A 702 -15.33 8.62 -2.94
N GLU A 703 -15.85 7.40 -2.94
CA GLU A 703 -17.24 7.08 -2.59
C GLU A 703 -17.52 6.94 -1.08
N SER A 704 -16.48 6.70 -0.26
CA SER A 704 -16.64 6.26 1.13
C SER A 704 -16.87 7.39 2.14
N GLU A 705 -16.59 8.63 1.73
CA GLU A 705 -16.66 9.80 2.60
C GLU A 705 -18.09 10.38 2.66
N SER A 706 -18.59 10.66 3.86
CA SER A 706 -19.94 11.18 4.06
C SER A 706 -20.06 12.63 3.59
N LYS A 707 -21.28 13.07 3.27
CA LYS A 707 -21.52 14.47 2.87
C LYS A 707 -21.07 15.46 3.94
N GLU A 708 -21.24 15.12 5.22
CA GLU A 708 -20.73 15.91 6.35
C GLU A 708 -19.21 16.11 6.23
N GLU A 709 -18.45 15.06 5.89
CA GLU A 709 -17.00 15.15 5.72
C GLU A 709 -16.59 16.00 4.51
N LEU A 710 -17.31 15.86 3.40
CA LEU A 710 -17.10 16.72 2.23
C LEU A 710 -17.37 18.19 2.57
N ASP A 711 -18.41 18.47 3.37
CA ASP A 711 -18.74 19.79 3.86
C ASP A 711 -17.64 20.34 4.81
N ARG A 712 -17.13 19.54 5.75
CA ARG A 712 -16.01 19.93 6.64
C ARG A 712 -14.78 20.35 5.82
N PHE A 713 -14.43 19.60 4.78
CA PHE A 713 -13.28 19.87 3.92
C PHE A 713 -13.51 21.10 3.00
N VAL A 714 -14.70 21.23 2.42
CA VAL A 714 -15.10 22.40 1.64
C VAL A 714 -15.04 23.67 2.48
N ASP A 715 -15.58 23.65 3.70
CA ASP A 715 -15.61 24.84 4.56
C ASP A 715 -14.22 25.20 5.09
N ALA A 716 -13.32 24.22 5.28
CA ALA A 716 -11.90 24.46 5.53
C ALA A 716 -11.23 25.18 4.35
N LEU A 717 -11.43 24.72 3.11
CA LEU A 717 -10.88 25.39 1.92
C LEU A 717 -11.50 26.77 1.67
N ILE A 718 -12.79 26.97 1.93
CA ILE A 718 -13.44 28.29 1.85
C ILE A 718 -12.86 29.24 2.89
N SER A 719 -12.66 28.77 4.13
CA SER A 719 -12.03 29.56 5.20
C SER A 719 -10.59 29.95 4.81
N ILE A 720 -9.80 29.03 4.25
CA ILE A 720 -8.46 29.32 3.70
C ILE A 720 -8.52 30.34 2.55
N ARG A 721 -9.58 30.34 1.72
CA ARG A 721 -9.73 31.36 0.66
C ARG A 721 -9.89 32.77 1.23
N GLU A 722 -10.58 32.90 2.37
CA GLU A 722 -10.71 34.18 3.07
C GLU A 722 -9.39 34.58 3.76
N GLU A 723 -8.61 33.63 4.28
CA GLU A 723 -7.23 33.92 4.77
C GLU A 723 -6.32 34.42 3.64
N ILE A 724 -6.44 33.86 2.42
CA ILE A 724 -5.76 34.40 1.23
C ILE A 724 -6.27 35.81 0.92
N ARG A 725 -7.59 36.04 1.00
CA ARG A 725 -8.19 37.36 0.70
C ARG A 725 -7.75 38.43 1.69
N GLU A 726 -7.57 38.11 2.96
CA GLU A 726 -6.99 39.03 3.95
C GLU A 726 -5.60 39.52 3.54
N VAL A 727 -4.79 38.69 2.88
CA VAL A 727 -3.47 39.08 2.34
C VAL A 727 -3.60 39.88 1.03
N GLU A 728 -4.53 39.51 0.14
CA GLU A 728 -4.84 40.26 -1.08
C GLU A 728 -5.36 41.69 -0.79
N GLU A 729 -6.11 41.85 0.32
CA GLU A 729 -6.67 43.13 0.78
C GLU A 729 -5.76 43.89 1.77
N GLY A 730 -4.58 43.33 2.12
CA GLY A 730 -3.63 43.97 3.04
C GLY A 730 -4.04 43.99 4.53
N LYS A 731 -5.04 43.21 4.92
CA LYS A 731 -5.45 42.96 6.32
C LYS A 731 -4.49 42.03 7.07
N GLN A 732 -3.72 41.23 6.32
CA GLN A 732 -2.59 40.44 6.80
C GLN A 732 -1.35 40.73 5.94
N PRO A 733 -0.13 40.66 6.50
CA PRO A 733 1.09 40.82 5.72
C PRO A 733 1.30 39.64 4.76
N ARG A 734 2.08 39.83 3.69
CA ARG A 734 2.41 38.75 2.74
C ARG A 734 3.30 37.65 3.33
N GLU A 735 4.19 38.02 4.24
CA GLU A 735 5.05 37.09 4.98
C GLU A 735 4.73 37.14 6.49
N GLY A 736 4.92 36.03 7.20
CA GLY A 736 4.58 35.92 8.62
C GLY A 736 3.08 35.84 8.93
N ASN A 737 2.21 35.70 7.92
CA ASN A 737 0.79 35.39 8.09
C ASN A 737 0.56 33.90 8.41
N VAL A 738 -0.67 33.55 8.80
CA VAL A 738 -1.05 32.19 9.22
C VAL A 738 -0.86 31.12 8.14
N LEU A 739 -0.87 31.47 6.84
CA LEU A 739 -0.67 30.53 5.73
C LEU A 739 0.81 30.18 5.58
N ARG A 740 1.68 31.20 5.48
CA ARG A 740 3.15 31.01 5.45
C ARG A 740 3.68 30.37 6.73
N MET A 741 3.01 30.63 7.86
CA MET A 741 3.34 30.07 9.17
C MET A 741 2.68 28.72 9.47
N ALA A 742 1.91 28.11 8.56
CA ALA A 742 1.39 26.77 8.76
C ALA A 742 2.43 25.66 8.48
N PRO A 743 2.38 24.51 9.19
CA PRO A 743 1.44 24.15 10.25
C PRO A 743 1.84 24.69 11.63
N HIS A 744 0.89 24.68 12.56
CA HIS A 744 1.04 25.12 13.95
C HIS A 744 0.97 23.92 14.91
N PRO A 745 2.09 23.22 15.19
CA PRO A 745 2.13 22.12 16.16
C PRO A 745 1.86 22.62 17.58
N GLN A 746 1.48 21.71 18.48
CA GLN A 746 1.08 22.05 19.86
C GLN A 746 2.15 22.88 20.59
N MET A 747 3.44 22.56 20.42
CA MET A 747 4.54 23.28 21.06
C MET A 747 4.75 24.70 20.49
N ASP A 748 4.53 24.91 19.19
CA ASP A 748 4.58 26.24 18.57
C ASP A 748 3.44 27.13 19.08
N VAL A 749 2.24 26.57 19.30
CA VAL A 749 1.13 27.31 19.89
C VAL A 749 1.38 27.65 21.37
N ILE A 750 1.99 26.74 22.15
CA ILE A 750 2.30 26.96 23.57
C ILE A 750 3.44 27.98 23.73
N LEU A 751 4.61 27.70 23.15
CA LEU A 751 5.82 28.53 23.31
C LEU A 751 5.75 29.84 22.51
N GLY A 752 5.03 29.83 21.39
CA GLY A 752 4.95 30.94 20.45
C GLY A 752 6.33 31.36 19.96
N ASP A 753 6.64 32.65 20.11
CA ASP A 753 7.88 33.25 19.61
C ASP A 753 8.97 33.35 20.70
N GLY A 754 8.80 32.59 21.79
CA GLY A 754 9.71 32.48 22.93
C GLY A 754 9.02 32.83 24.25
N GLU A 755 9.26 32.03 25.29
CA GLU A 755 8.74 32.23 26.66
C GLU A 755 7.19 32.36 26.74
N GLY A 756 6.45 31.87 25.75
CA GLY A 756 4.98 32.00 25.67
C GLY A 756 4.48 33.30 25.05
N LYS A 757 5.36 34.18 24.55
CA LYS A 757 5.01 35.37 23.76
C LYS A 757 4.37 34.97 22.42
N TRP A 758 3.67 35.90 21.79
CA TRP A 758 2.98 35.65 20.53
C TRP A 758 2.89 36.96 19.74
N ASP A 759 3.97 37.27 19.03
CA ASP A 759 4.19 38.55 18.35
C ASP A 759 3.77 38.47 16.86
N ARG A 760 2.84 37.54 16.56
CA ARG A 760 2.32 37.23 15.22
C ARG A 760 1.05 38.04 14.91
N PRO A 761 0.79 38.40 13.64
CA PRO A 761 -0.32 39.29 13.24
C PRO A 761 -1.72 38.64 13.26
N TYR A 762 -1.86 37.46 13.88
CA TYR A 762 -3.08 36.65 13.99
C TYR A 762 -3.09 35.94 15.35
N SER A 763 -4.24 35.51 15.86
CA SER A 763 -4.33 34.90 17.20
C SER A 763 -3.93 33.41 17.23
N ARG A 764 -3.52 32.91 18.39
CA ARG A 764 -3.37 31.47 18.69
C ARG A 764 -4.63 30.66 18.35
N GLU A 765 -5.81 31.26 18.51
CA GLU A 765 -7.08 30.62 18.15
C GLU A 765 -7.25 30.51 16.63
N LYS A 766 -6.94 31.56 15.86
CA LYS A 766 -6.91 31.47 14.38
C LYS A 766 -5.86 30.46 13.90
N ALA A 767 -4.72 30.36 14.59
CA ALA A 767 -3.69 29.35 14.30
C ALA A 767 -4.23 27.92 14.46
N ALA A 768 -4.70 27.56 15.66
CA ALA A 768 -4.98 26.15 16.02
C ALA A 768 -6.44 25.70 15.84
N TYR A 769 -7.40 26.62 15.90
CA TYR A 769 -8.85 26.35 15.92
C TYR A 769 -9.64 27.27 14.98
N PRO A 770 -9.28 27.38 13.68
CA PRO A 770 -9.94 28.29 12.74
C PRO A 770 -11.43 27.99 12.48
N LEU A 771 -11.90 26.77 12.76
CA LEU A 771 -13.31 26.37 12.72
C LEU A 771 -13.79 25.85 14.08
N PRO A 772 -15.05 26.10 14.50
CA PRO A 772 -15.53 25.74 15.84
C PRO A 772 -15.42 24.24 16.20
N HIS A 773 -15.64 23.34 15.24
CA HIS A 773 -15.64 21.89 15.47
C HIS A 773 -14.27 21.35 15.91
N LEU A 774 -13.18 22.06 15.58
CA LEU A 774 -11.82 21.68 15.96
C LEU A 774 -11.59 21.76 17.47
N LYS A 775 -12.45 22.45 18.22
CA LYS A 775 -12.41 22.49 19.69
C LYS A 775 -12.94 21.21 20.34
N GLU A 776 -13.71 20.39 19.61
CA GLU A 776 -14.13 19.06 20.03
C GLU A 776 -13.13 17.99 19.56
N LYS A 777 -12.71 18.07 18.29
CA LYS A 777 -11.84 17.10 17.63
C LYS A 777 -10.66 17.79 16.95
N LYS A 778 -9.48 17.78 17.59
CA LYS A 778 -8.23 18.33 17.05
C LYS A 778 -7.21 17.22 16.82
N PHE A 779 -6.79 17.03 15.57
CA PHE A 779 -5.51 16.41 15.26
C PHE A 779 -4.40 17.47 15.36
N TRP A 780 -3.25 17.13 15.94
CA TRP A 780 -2.13 18.05 16.08
C TRP A 780 -0.99 17.71 15.13
N PRO A 781 -0.53 18.66 14.29
CA PRO A 781 0.78 18.55 13.64
C PRO A 781 1.87 18.28 14.68
N SER A 782 2.75 17.32 14.40
CA SER A 782 3.77 16.85 15.35
C SER A 782 5.07 17.65 15.31
N VAL A 783 5.31 18.38 14.22
CA VAL A 783 6.42 19.32 13.96
C VAL A 783 5.90 20.55 13.20
N ALA A 784 6.68 21.63 13.14
CA ALA A 784 6.36 22.78 12.29
C ALA A 784 6.72 22.48 10.81
N ARG A 785 6.69 23.51 9.94
CA ARG A 785 7.03 23.34 8.51
C ARG A 785 8.48 22.85 8.37
N VAL A 786 8.67 21.69 7.72
CA VAL A 786 9.99 21.08 7.48
C VAL A 786 10.79 21.86 6.44
N ASP A 787 12.10 21.98 6.63
CA ASP A 787 13.05 22.49 5.64
C ASP A 787 13.44 21.38 4.66
N ASP A 788 12.85 21.41 3.46
CA ASP A 788 13.09 20.41 2.42
C ASP A 788 14.49 20.53 1.77
N THR A 789 15.13 21.70 1.85
CA THR A 789 16.46 21.94 1.24
C THR A 789 17.59 21.59 2.19
N TYR A 790 17.41 21.78 3.50
CA TYR A 790 18.40 21.43 4.51
C TYR A 790 18.68 19.91 4.54
N GLY A 791 17.65 19.06 4.56
CA GLY A 791 17.82 17.60 4.53
C GLY A 791 18.59 17.12 3.28
N ASP A 792 18.15 17.51 2.08
CA ASP A 792 18.82 17.15 0.82
C ASP A 792 20.27 17.67 0.71
N THR A 793 20.70 18.62 1.57
CA THR A 793 22.08 19.11 1.65
C THR A 793 22.87 18.60 2.87
N HIS A 794 22.21 17.99 3.85
CA HIS A 794 22.79 17.47 5.12
C HIS A 794 22.41 16.00 5.38
N LEU A 795 22.18 15.25 4.29
CA LEU A 795 21.63 13.90 4.21
C LEU A 795 22.07 12.96 5.35
N PHE A 796 21.08 12.47 6.11
CA PHE A 796 21.28 11.60 7.26
C PHE A 796 20.18 10.50 7.34
N CYS A 797 20.25 9.52 6.44
CA CYS A 797 19.26 8.43 6.33
C CYS A 797 19.38 7.32 7.41
N THR A 798 19.69 7.64 8.67
CA THR A 798 19.77 6.66 9.78
C THR A 798 19.21 7.24 11.08
N CYS A 799 19.05 6.43 12.14
CA CYS A 799 18.76 6.98 13.47
C CYS A 799 19.99 7.78 13.96
N PRO A 800 19.83 9.05 14.36
CA PRO A 800 20.94 9.90 14.80
C PRO A 800 21.47 9.44 16.16
N PRO A 801 22.64 9.94 16.59
CA PRO A 801 22.96 9.96 18.01
C PRO A 801 21.80 10.62 18.78
N VAL A 802 21.42 10.06 19.93
CA VAL A 802 20.53 10.77 20.86
C VAL A 802 21.32 11.95 21.40
N GLU A 803 20.86 13.17 21.12
CA GLU A 803 21.43 14.38 21.72
C GLU A 803 21.30 14.32 23.24
N ASP A 804 22.34 14.75 23.94
CA ASP A 804 22.37 14.70 25.40
C ASP A 804 21.54 15.85 26.00
N THR A 805 20.22 15.62 26.10
CA THR A 805 19.25 16.58 26.66
C THR A 805 19.38 16.76 28.17
N THR A 806 20.56 16.54 28.75
CA THR A 806 20.93 16.91 30.13
C THR A 806 21.79 18.18 30.19
N ALA A 807 22.01 18.83 29.05
CA ALA A 807 22.85 20.02 28.88
C ALA A 807 22.08 21.34 28.63
N GLU A 808 20.98 21.56 29.38
CA GLU A 808 20.39 22.89 29.66
C GLU A 808 20.26 23.11 31.17
#